data_AF-A0AA90TDH7-F1
#
_entry.id   AF-A0AA90TDH7-F1
#
_cell.length_a   1.000
_cell.length_b   1.000
_cell.length_c   1.000
_cell.angle_alpha   90.00
_cell.angle_beta   90.00
_cell.angle_gamma   90.00
#
_symmetry.space_group_name_H-M   'P 1'
#
loop_
_entity.id
_entity.type
_entity.pdbx_description
1 polymer ?
#
loop_
_entity_poly.entity_id
_entity_poly.type
_entity_poly.pdbx_seq_one_letter_code
_entity_poly.pdbx_strand_id
1 'polypeptide(L)'
;MTNFVSKTLIASATALLACGASTQVLAADWPSGYTKCAAENGTCAVGASKRSVSYGASNKWVTKSLSGNVACTNATFGDPIVGKKKYCAIGPATPTPTPTPTPTPTPTPTPTPTPTPTPTPTPTPVVDAGTTTTVWATGCDTGKPATTPGTWTAGGPSPDRANYRLVKESAHFAFYSDETVSDADLNLAVTTLENTVWQNLFNSNLFMPEPFYNTANKIKPSIHIHSTDGLTAGGWARDRVGMWIGPGALKDHWGLTHEFTHAWQFWMAYNGGLGCPDSNTCGWIAESHANYTPHQLPEYKNEAHCSEMLVNAPHLYLGSTRDRYCNWQFMEYLKDKQCPAATNQIFTTPGPDPFTNIQKSRGWSISQLNDFFGDWAMHNVTWDYKSTPDAFRNAYGNITQTDKSERLHRLMPLESLDTNWTSNRRFVSPHYGAPQRFGYNVVRLYPASGATTVTVKFRGVNQPGSDADFRWGLVATNAQFTAPRYSALQKGLDANLTYKVNAGEPLFLVVTATPAVFKTIVAEQEYGTIWRYPYMIELANAWPQGFQNGQRDPCPPGTARHANGGGCAPSTTPASVYVGPYATVLAGNSVTGNARIEDQAIIANGTVSGGTVGGLSVIGERGNNGDNAFIVGGSAQVRTTFYPLGFFERAQVASGTLNLYGDVEYRGTGLNLSSGNRSGFVDATSTVGSANDINTKARPVWRP
;
A
#
# COMPACT_ATOMS: atom_id res chain seq x y z
N MET A 1 11.91 8.50 -12.72
CA MET A 1 12.07 8.17 -14.15
C MET A 1 13.06 9.15 -14.75
N THR A 2 14.28 8.70 -15.04
CA THR A 2 15.21 9.35 -15.95
C THR A 2 15.97 8.25 -16.67
N ASN A 3 15.69 8.13 -17.97
CA ASN A 3 16.27 7.20 -18.92
C ASN A 3 17.77 7.42 -19.08
N PHE A 4 18.57 6.36 -19.26
CA PHE A 4 19.62 6.37 -20.28
C PHE A 4 19.87 4.95 -20.83
N VAL A 5 19.64 4.80 -22.14
CA VAL A 5 19.91 3.62 -22.96
C VAL A 5 21.27 3.81 -23.65
N SER A 6 22.11 2.77 -23.55
CA SER A 6 23.18 2.27 -24.45
C SER A 6 23.80 3.20 -25.50
N LYS A 7 25.15 3.18 -25.55
CA LYS A 7 25.95 3.12 -26.78
C LYS A 7 27.26 2.33 -26.58
N THR A 8 27.57 1.53 -27.60
CA THR A 8 28.58 0.47 -27.71
C THR A 8 29.89 0.94 -28.38
N LEU A 9 31.01 0.21 -28.18
CA LEU A 9 32.13 -0.17 -29.11
C LEU A 9 33.55 0.09 -28.54
N ILE A 10 34.66 -0.64 -28.77
CA ILE A 10 35.06 -1.99 -29.26
C ILE A 10 36.58 -2.17 -28.88
N ALA A 11 37.01 -3.43 -28.61
CA ALA A 11 38.36 -4.07 -28.66
C ALA A 11 39.54 -3.53 -27.80
N SER A 12 40.39 -4.34 -27.14
CA SER A 12 41.21 -5.44 -27.71
C SER A 12 41.74 -6.45 -26.66
N ALA A 13 42.08 -7.66 -27.15
CA ALA A 13 42.67 -8.84 -26.49
C ALA A 13 44.10 -8.58 -25.91
N THR A 14 44.78 -9.41 -25.11
CA THR A 14 44.89 -10.89 -24.99
C THR A 14 45.72 -11.20 -23.73
N ALA A 15 45.41 -12.26 -22.95
CA ALA A 15 46.41 -13.01 -22.18
C ALA A 15 45.85 -14.39 -21.79
N LEU A 16 46.45 -15.44 -22.39
CA LEU A 16 46.29 -16.84 -22.03
C LEU A 16 47.09 -17.14 -20.76
N LEU A 17 46.49 -17.79 -19.75
CA LEU A 17 47.21 -18.73 -18.88
C LEU A 17 46.24 -19.77 -18.28
N ALA A 18 46.74 -21.00 -18.16
CA ALA A 18 45.97 -22.23 -18.24
C ALA A 18 45.59 -22.85 -16.88
N CYS A 19 44.47 -23.57 -16.94
CA CYS A 19 44.11 -24.80 -16.22
C CYS A 19 43.95 -24.78 -14.68
N GLY A 20 42.71 -24.58 -14.25
CA GLY A 20 42.13 -25.25 -13.08
C GLY A 20 40.71 -25.68 -13.45
N ALA A 21 40.53 -26.94 -13.85
CA ALA A 21 39.23 -27.49 -14.24
C ALA A 21 38.32 -27.61 -13.02
N SER A 22 37.58 -26.55 -12.71
CA SER A 22 36.29 -26.69 -12.04
C SER A 22 35.27 -27.08 -13.10
N THR A 23 34.62 -28.21 -12.93
CA THR A 23 33.47 -28.60 -13.75
C THR A 23 32.41 -27.52 -13.61
N GLN A 24 32.34 -26.60 -14.58
CA GLN A 24 31.20 -25.71 -14.74
C GLN A 24 29.98 -26.61 -14.91
N VAL A 25 29.10 -26.61 -13.90
CA VAL A 25 27.75 -27.15 -14.06
C VAL A 25 27.11 -26.31 -15.16
N LEU A 26 26.98 -26.88 -16.36
CA LEU A 26 26.27 -26.23 -17.46
C LEU A 26 24.91 -25.77 -16.91
N ALA A 27 24.59 -24.48 -17.11
CA ALA A 27 23.29 -23.95 -16.72
C ALA A 27 22.21 -24.78 -17.41
N ALA A 28 21.36 -25.45 -16.62
CA ALA A 28 20.34 -26.34 -17.16
C ALA A 28 19.43 -25.59 -18.13
N ASP A 29 19.16 -26.20 -19.29
CA ASP A 29 18.31 -25.62 -20.32
C ASP A 29 16.82 -25.58 -19.93
N TRP A 30 16.43 -26.29 -18.86
CA TRP A 30 15.08 -26.33 -18.30
C TRP A 30 15.13 -26.59 -16.78
N PRO A 31 14.02 -26.34 -16.03
CA PRO A 31 13.99 -26.54 -14.59
C PRO A 31 14.25 -27.99 -14.18
N SER A 32 14.78 -28.18 -12.97
CA SER A 32 15.02 -29.52 -12.40
C SER A 32 13.72 -30.34 -12.35
N GLY A 33 13.82 -31.62 -12.73
CA GLY A 33 12.67 -32.53 -12.83
C GLY A 33 11.87 -32.45 -14.13
N TYR A 34 12.23 -31.54 -15.06
CA TYR A 34 11.60 -31.46 -16.38
C TYR A 34 12.37 -32.30 -17.40
N THR A 35 11.67 -32.83 -18.39
CA THR A 35 12.26 -33.58 -19.50
C THR A 35 12.06 -32.81 -20.80
N LYS A 36 13.15 -32.53 -21.53
CA LYS A 36 13.09 -31.86 -22.83
C LYS A 36 12.12 -32.58 -23.78
N CYS A 37 11.27 -31.81 -24.44
CA CYS A 37 10.33 -32.30 -25.44
C CYS A 37 10.53 -31.68 -26.83
N ALA A 38 11.07 -30.46 -26.95
CA ALA A 38 11.30 -29.81 -28.24
C ALA A 38 12.42 -28.76 -28.17
N ALA A 39 13.04 -28.45 -29.30
CA ALA A 39 13.82 -27.23 -29.47
C ALA A 39 12.92 -26.07 -29.93
N GLU A 40 13.41 -24.83 -29.82
CA GLU A 40 12.75 -23.64 -30.35
C GLU A 40 12.30 -23.86 -31.81
N ASN A 41 11.06 -23.45 -32.10
CA ASN A 41 10.27 -23.69 -33.31
C ASN A 41 9.82 -25.14 -33.55
N GLY A 42 10.06 -26.06 -32.61
CA GLY A 42 9.50 -27.40 -32.63
C GLY A 42 8.11 -27.50 -31.99
N THR A 43 7.59 -28.72 -31.89
CA THR A 43 6.31 -29.01 -31.22
C THR A 43 6.56 -29.96 -30.05
N CYS A 44 6.07 -29.57 -28.87
CA CYS A 44 6.15 -30.34 -27.63
C CYS A 44 4.83 -31.11 -27.42
N ALA A 45 4.88 -32.45 -27.44
CA ALA A 45 3.72 -33.29 -27.21
C ALA A 45 3.49 -33.53 -25.71
N VAL A 46 2.55 -32.79 -25.10
CA VAL A 46 2.34 -32.78 -23.65
C VAL A 46 1.41 -33.91 -23.18
N GLY A 47 0.52 -34.36 -24.07
CA GLY A 47 -0.53 -35.34 -23.78
C GLY A 47 -1.88 -34.70 -23.41
N ALA A 48 -2.91 -35.51 -23.24
CA ALA A 48 -4.29 -35.03 -23.03
C ALA A 48 -4.47 -34.25 -21.71
N SER A 49 -3.74 -34.62 -20.66
CA SER A 49 -3.79 -33.96 -19.36
C SER A 49 -2.89 -32.72 -19.34
N LYS A 50 -3.35 -31.65 -18.67
CA LYS A 50 -2.53 -30.45 -18.47
C LYS A 50 -1.30 -30.79 -17.64
N ARG A 51 -0.12 -30.45 -18.15
CA ARG A 51 1.15 -30.55 -17.44
C ARG A 51 1.88 -29.22 -17.52
N SER A 52 2.81 -29.04 -16.59
CA SER A 52 3.71 -27.90 -16.63
C SER A 52 4.68 -28.03 -17.81
N VAL A 53 4.75 -27.02 -18.67
CA VAL A 53 5.67 -26.96 -19.82
C VAL A 53 6.54 -25.71 -19.67
N SER A 54 7.85 -25.91 -19.60
CA SER A 54 8.82 -24.82 -19.60
C SER A 54 9.30 -24.52 -21.02
N TYR A 55 9.69 -23.28 -21.28
CA TYR A 55 10.39 -22.83 -22.48
C TYR A 55 11.53 -21.90 -22.06
N GLY A 56 12.77 -22.19 -22.44
CA GLY A 56 13.92 -21.40 -22.00
C GLY A 56 15.27 -22.03 -22.31
N ALA A 57 16.33 -21.45 -21.75
CA ALA A 57 17.69 -21.99 -21.78
C ALA A 57 18.52 -21.38 -20.65
N SER A 58 19.62 -22.03 -20.28
CA SER A 58 20.64 -21.48 -19.37
C SER A 58 20.08 -20.83 -18.10
N ASN A 59 19.25 -21.55 -17.34
CA ASN A 59 18.57 -21.10 -16.11
C ASN A 59 17.44 -20.04 -16.22
N LYS A 60 17.08 -19.59 -17.43
CA LYS A 60 15.97 -18.66 -17.67
C LYS A 60 14.87 -19.31 -18.51
N TRP A 61 13.70 -19.50 -17.93
CA TRP A 61 12.55 -20.13 -18.59
C TRP A 61 11.21 -19.50 -18.18
N VAL A 62 10.23 -19.57 -19.07
CA VAL A 62 8.81 -19.33 -18.79
C VAL A 62 8.11 -20.69 -18.68
N THR A 63 7.22 -20.84 -17.71
CA THR A 63 6.48 -22.09 -17.49
C THR A 63 4.97 -21.85 -17.61
N LYS A 64 4.25 -22.72 -18.32
CA LYS A 64 2.78 -22.68 -18.48
C LYS A 64 2.17 -24.06 -18.27
N SER A 65 0.94 -24.11 -17.76
CA SER A 65 0.16 -25.36 -17.65
C SER A 65 -0.66 -25.59 -18.93
N LEU A 66 -0.22 -26.53 -19.78
CA LEU A 66 -0.74 -26.75 -21.13
C LEU A 66 -1.01 -28.25 -21.37
N SER A 67 -1.84 -28.57 -22.35
CA SER A 67 -2.11 -29.94 -22.83
C SER A 67 -2.10 -29.99 -24.36
N GLY A 68 -2.05 -31.19 -24.93
CA GLY A 68 -2.00 -31.41 -26.37
C GLY A 68 -0.62 -31.13 -26.99
N ASN A 69 -0.62 -30.75 -28.26
CA ASN A 69 0.60 -30.39 -29.00
C ASN A 69 0.85 -28.88 -28.86
N VAL A 70 1.93 -28.52 -28.19
CA VAL A 70 2.28 -27.13 -27.88
C VAL A 70 3.42 -26.66 -28.77
N ALA A 71 3.24 -25.51 -29.45
CA ALA A 71 4.30 -24.89 -30.23
C ALA A 71 5.40 -24.33 -29.32
N CYS A 72 6.65 -24.73 -29.54
CA CYS A 72 7.80 -24.32 -28.73
C CYS A 72 8.39 -23.00 -29.24
N THR A 73 7.66 -21.90 -29.08
CA THR A 73 8.02 -20.60 -29.70
C THR A 73 7.86 -19.42 -28.76
N ASN A 74 8.51 -18.30 -29.13
CA ASN A 74 8.33 -17.01 -28.46
C ASN A 74 6.87 -16.51 -28.50
N ALA A 75 6.09 -16.88 -29.53
CA ALA A 75 4.67 -16.52 -29.60
C ALA A 75 3.84 -17.23 -28.51
N THR A 76 4.20 -18.47 -28.18
CA THR A 76 3.47 -19.27 -27.18
C THR A 76 3.87 -18.92 -25.75
N PHE A 77 5.15 -18.62 -25.50
CA PHE A 77 5.69 -18.47 -24.15
C PHE A 77 6.27 -17.09 -23.82
N GLY A 78 6.44 -16.19 -24.80
CA GLY A 78 7.33 -15.02 -24.68
C GLY A 78 8.80 -15.41 -24.90
N ASP A 79 9.71 -14.43 -24.92
CA ASP A 79 11.15 -14.68 -25.04
C ASP A 79 11.87 -14.52 -23.69
N PRO A 80 12.10 -15.62 -22.94
CA PRO A 80 12.79 -15.56 -21.64
C PRO A 80 14.27 -15.21 -21.75
N ILE A 81 14.88 -15.37 -22.92
CA ILE A 81 16.31 -15.13 -23.11
C ILE A 81 16.60 -14.77 -24.59
N VAL A 82 16.51 -13.47 -24.87
CA VAL A 82 16.68 -12.89 -26.20
C VAL A 82 18.07 -13.23 -26.77
N GLY A 83 18.12 -13.63 -28.04
CA GLY A 83 19.36 -13.94 -28.75
C GLY A 83 19.98 -15.30 -28.39
N LYS A 84 19.29 -16.14 -27.60
CA LYS A 84 19.71 -17.51 -27.29
C LYS A 84 18.66 -18.51 -27.78
N LYS A 85 19.15 -19.66 -28.26
CA LYS A 85 18.31 -20.79 -28.66
C LYS A 85 17.67 -21.41 -27.42
N LYS A 86 16.35 -21.60 -27.46
CA LYS A 86 15.56 -22.13 -26.34
C LYS A 86 15.08 -23.56 -26.58
N TYR A 87 14.59 -24.17 -25.52
CA TYR A 87 14.05 -25.53 -25.51
C TYR A 87 12.77 -25.57 -24.68
N CYS A 88 11.84 -26.44 -25.09
CA CYS A 88 10.71 -26.79 -24.27
C CYS A 88 10.98 -28.08 -23.50
N ALA A 89 10.49 -28.14 -22.27
CA ALA A 89 10.52 -29.34 -21.44
C ALA A 89 9.21 -29.51 -20.67
N ILE A 90 8.83 -30.74 -20.38
CA ILE A 90 7.59 -31.08 -19.67
C ILE A 90 7.95 -31.52 -18.25
N GLY A 91 7.27 -30.94 -17.26
CA GLY A 91 7.40 -31.29 -15.84
C GLY A 91 6.71 -32.61 -15.49
N PRO A 92 6.95 -33.16 -14.28
CA PRO A 92 6.37 -34.42 -13.85
C PRO A 92 4.83 -34.39 -13.91
N ALA A 93 4.21 -35.54 -14.20
CA ALA A 93 2.75 -35.66 -14.16
C ALA A 93 2.29 -35.60 -12.69
N THR A 94 1.35 -34.71 -12.38
CA THR A 94 0.70 -34.68 -11.06
C THR A 94 -0.16 -35.93 -10.91
N PRO A 95 -0.02 -36.75 -9.86
CA PRO A 95 -0.87 -37.92 -9.68
C PRO A 95 -2.33 -37.48 -9.55
N THR A 96 -3.19 -38.09 -10.37
CA THR A 96 -4.64 -37.92 -10.25
C THR A 96 -5.09 -38.67 -8.98
N PRO A 97 -5.92 -38.09 -8.10
CA PRO A 97 -6.42 -38.82 -6.94
C PRO A 97 -7.19 -40.05 -7.41
N THR A 98 -6.73 -41.23 -7.02
CA THR A 98 -7.40 -42.50 -7.31
C THR A 98 -8.70 -42.56 -6.50
N PRO A 99 -9.88 -42.78 -7.13
CA PRO A 99 -11.11 -43.01 -6.39
C PRO A 99 -10.99 -44.31 -5.59
N THR A 100 -11.19 -44.21 -4.28
CA THR A 100 -11.24 -45.37 -3.37
C THR A 100 -12.46 -46.23 -3.72
N PRO A 101 -12.34 -47.56 -3.88
CA PRO A 101 -13.47 -48.44 -4.20
C PRO A 101 -14.51 -48.40 -3.07
N THR A 102 -15.76 -48.15 -3.45
CA THR A 102 -16.93 -48.22 -2.57
C THR A 102 -17.24 -49.69 -2.24
N PRO A 103 -17.28 -50.11 -0.97
CA PRO A 103 -17.70 -51.46 -0.62
C PRO A 103 -19.20 -51.65 -0.90
N THR A 104 -19.52 -52.83 -1.45
CA THR A 104 -20.88 -53.30 -1.76
C THR A 104 -21.74 -53.41 -0.49
N PRO A 105 -23.00 -52.94 -0.50
CA PRO A 105 -23.85 -53.00 0.69
C PRO A 105 -24.24 -54.45 1.01
N THR A 106 -24.00 -54.84 2.25
CA THR A 106 -24.63 -56.01 2.90
C THR A 106 -26.01 -55.59 3.40
N PRO A 107 -27.07 -56.41 3.30
CA PRO A 107 -28.39 -56.04 3.81
C PRO A 107 -28.35 -55.87 5.34
N THR A 108 -28.50 -54.63 5.79
CA THR A 108 -28.60 -54.27 7.21
C THR A 108 -30.07 -54.39 7.66
N PRO A 109 -30.37 -55.01 8.82
CA PRO A 109 -31.73 -55.04 9.36
C PRO A 109 -32.26 -53.63 9.63
N THR A 110 -33.56 -53.45 9.38
CA THR A 110 -34.31 -52.21 9.54
C THR A 110 -34.06 -51.56 10.92
N PRO A 111 -33.55 -50.31 10.98
CA PRO A 111 -33.38 -49.62 12.25
C PRO A 111 -34.72 -49.18 12.82
N THR A 112 -34.92 -49.48 14.10
CA THR A 112 -35.90 -48.86 15.00
C THR A 112 -35.77 -47.32 14.92
N PRO A 113 -36.88 -46.55 14.91
CA PRO A 113 -36.82 -45.09 14.82
C PRO A 113 -35.91 -44.51 15.90
N THR A 114 -34.81 -43.90 15.46
CA THR A 114 -33.93 -43.12 16.34
C THR A 114 -34.65 -41.82 16.68
N PRO A 115 -34.77 -41.42 17.96
CA PRO A 115 -35.38 -40.15 18.31
C PRO A 115 -34.62 -39.01 17.62
N THR A 116 -35.37 -38.12 16.98
CA THR A 116 -34.87 -36.90 16.34
C THR A 116 -33.89 -36.19 17.28
N PRO A 117 -32.65 -35.87 16.87
CA PRO A 117 -31.75 -35.09 17.70
C PRO A 117 -32.45 -33.78 18.05
N THR A 118 -32.63 -33.54 19.35
CA THR A 118 -33.04 -32.25 19.88
C THR A 118 -32.12 -31.19 19.27
N PRO A 119 -32.65 -30.09 18.71
CA PRO A 119 -31.81 -29.05 18.12
C PRO A 119 -30.77 -28.62 19.15
N THR A 120 -29.49 -28.72 18.77
CA THR A 120 -28.40 -28.13 19.54
C THR A 120 -28.79 -26.68 19.77
N PRO A 121 -28.87 -26.20 21.04
CA PRO A 121 -29.23 -24.81 21.30
C PRO A 121 -28.29 -23.92 20.49
N THR A 122 -28.86 -23.09 19.62
CA THR A 122 -28.12 -22.04 18.93
C THR A 122 -27.33 -21.29 20.00
N PRO A 123 -25.99 -21.21 19.93
CA PRO A 123 -25.20 -20.53 20.94
C PRO A 123 -25.78 -19.13 21.10
N THR A 124 -26.09 -18.76 22.35
CA THR A 124 -26.57 -17.42 22.67
C THR A 124 -25.57 -16.43 22.08
N PRO A 125 -26.00 -15.47 21.24
CA PRO A 125 -25.10 -14.51 20.63
C PRO A 125 -24.32 -13.80 21.74
N VAL A 126 -23.00 -14.02 21.77
CA VAL A 126 -22.11 -13.41 22.74
C VAL A 126 -22.05 -11.93 22.41
N VAL A 127 -22.54 -11.09 23.34
CA VAL A 127 -22.41 -9.64 23.22
C VAL A 127 -20.97 -9.28 23.59
N ASP A 128 -20.22 -8.77 22.62
CA ASP A 128 -18.86 -8.31 22.82
C ASP A 128 -18.88 -6.98 23.60
N ALA A 129 -18.29 -6.99 24.79
CA ALA A 129 -18.16 -5.81 25.64
C ALA A 129 -17.02 -4.89 25.21
N GLY A 130 -16.17 -5.32 24.28
CA GLY A 130 -14.93 -4.67 23.85
C GLY A 130 -13.85 -4.64 24.93
N THR A 131 -12.60 -4.47 24.49
CA THR A 131 -11.42 -4.30 25.34
C THR A 131 -10.87 -2.88 25.23
N THR A 132 -10.51 -2.29 26.36
CA THR A 132 -9.77 -1.01 26.41
C THR A 132 -8.26 -1.24 26.52
N THR A 133 -7.82 -2.49 26.47
CA THR A 133 -6.42 -2.87 26.66
C THR A 133 -5.84 -3.33 25.33
N THR A 134 -4.79 -2.63 24.90
CA THR A 134 -3.92 -3.06 23.81
C THR A 134 -2.72 -3.80 24.40
N VAL A 135 -2.49 -5.02 23.92
CA VAL A 135 -1.29 -5.79 24.28
C VAL A 135 -0.14 -5.32 23.42
N TRP A 136 0.77 -4.55 24.03
CA TRP A 136 2.02 -4.09 23.45
C TRP A 136 3.16 -5.07 23.75
N ALA A 137 4.22 -5.03 22.94
CA ALA A 137 5.42 -5.79 23.23
C ALA A 137 6.06 -5.32 24.55
N THR A 138 6.52 -6.29 25.33
CA THR A 138 7.29 -6.11 26.56
C THR A 138 8.56 -6.96 26.48
N GLY A 139 9.59 -6.61 27.25
CA GLY A 139 10.85 -7.38 27.27
C GLY A 139 11.63 -7.34 25.95
N CYS A 140 11.56 -6.21 25.23
CA CYS A 140 12.33 -6.04 23.99
C CYS A 140 13.83 -6.13 24.26
N ASP A 141 14.55 -6.80 23.34
CA ASP A 141 16.02 -6.81 23.38
C ASP A 141 16.53 -5.38 23.17
N THR A 142 17.30 -4.90 24.14
CA THR A 142 17.95 -3.59 24.13
C THR A 142 19.46 -3.70 23.91
N GLY A 143 19.95 -4.89 23.57
CA GLY A 143 21.34 -5.14 23.24
C GLY A 143 21.65 -4.69 21.81
N LYS A 144 22.76 -3.96 21.64
CA LYS A 144 23.35 -3.75 20.31
C LYS A 144 23.60 -5.13 19.66
N PRO A 145 23.19 -5.36 18.41
CA PRO A 145 23.49 -6.59 17.71
C PRO A 145 24.98 -6.91 17.71
N ALA A 146 25.33 -8.19 17.80
CA ALA A 146 26.74 -8.61 17.82
C ALA A 146 27.47 -8.12 16.56
N THR A 147 28.68 -7.60 16.75
CA THR A 147 29.53 -7.07 15.68
C THR A 147 30.90 -7.71 15.78
N THR A 148 31.50 -8.05 14.64
CA THR A 148 32.92 -8.39 14.55
C THR A 148 33.71 -7.11 14.84
N PRO A 149 34.55 -7.09 15.89
CA PRO A 149 35.44 -5.96 16.15
C PRO A 149 36.35 -5.71 14.95
N GLY A 150 36.60 -4.46 14.64
CA GLY A 150 37.30 -4.10 13.41
C GLY A 150 37.70 -2.64 13.35
N THR A 151 38.49 -2.31 12.33
CA THR A 151 38.96 -0.96 12.08
C THR A 151 38.17 -0.36 10.92
N TRP A 152 37.70 0.87 11.12
CA TRP A 152 37.05 1.67 10.09
C TRP A 152 38.08 2.46 9.29
N THR A 153 38.12 2.27 7.98
CA THR A 153 39.02 2.99 7.08
C THR A 153 38.23 3.76 6.03
N ALA A 154 38.71 4.97 5.69
CA ALA A 154 38.22 5.75 4.56
C ALA A 154 38.41 4.96 3.25
N GLY A 155 37.31 4.69 2.53
CA GLY A 155 37.31 3.85 1.32
C GLY A 155 37.56 4.57 -0.01
N GLY A 156 37.78 5.89 0.04
CA GLY A 156 37.84 6.78 -1.13
C GLY A 156 36.45 7.21 -1.66
N PRO A 157 36.40 8.24 -2.51
CA PRO A 157 35.15 8.68 -3.13
C PRO A 157 34.66 7.69 -4.19
N SER A 158 33.43 7.88 -4.66
CA SER A 158 32.86 7.13 -5.77
C SER A 158 33.63 7.37 -7.08
N PRO A 159 33.64 6.43 -8.04
CA PRO A 159 34.42 6.55 -9.27
C PRO A 159 34.08 7.79 -10.12
N ASP A 160 32.83 8.22 -10.09
CA ASP A 160 32.33 9.43 -10.76
C ASP A 160 32.72 10.73 -10.04
N ARG A 161 33.32 10.62 -8.85
CA ARG A 161 33.84 11.69 -8.00
C ARG A 161 35.32 11.48 -7.67
N ALA A 162 36.07 10.82 -8.56
CA ALA A 162 37.46 10.43 -8.31
C ALA A 162 38.43 11.59 -8.00
N ASN A 163 38.08 12.82 -8.38
CA ASN A 163 38.84 14.03 -8.10
C ASN A 163 38.58 14.61 -6.70
N TYR A 164 37.59 14.11 -5.95
CA TYR A 164 37.25 14.63 -4.63
C TYR A 164 38.34 14.22 -3.63
N ARG A 165 38.69 15.15 -2.74
CA ARG A 165 39.66 14.92 -1.66
C ARG A 165 38.94 14.73 -0.33
N LEU A 166 39.57 13.97 0.58
CA LEU A 166 39.08 13.85 1.95
C LEU A 166 39.17 15.21 2.64
N VAL A 167 38.03 15.76 3.06
CA VAL A 167 37.92 17.06 3.73
C VAL A 167 37.61 16.93 5.23
N LYS A 168 36.99 15.82 5.65
CA LYS A 168 36.70 15.52 7.06
C LYS A 168 36.59 14.02 7.28
N GLU A 169 36.89 13.56 8.49
CA GLU A 169 36.71 12.17 8.89
C GLU A 169 36.22 12.09 10.34
N SER A 170 35.41 11.09 10.64
CA SER A 170 34.93 10.76 11.99
C SER A 170 35.16 9.27 12.28
N ALA A 171 34.58 8.72 13.35
CA ALA A 171 34.78 7.31 13.70
C ALA A 171 34.25 6.37 12.61
N HIS A 172 33.08 6.67 12.06
CA HIS A 172 32.36 5.84 11.10
C HIS A 172 32.24 6.47 9.71
N PHE A 173 32.41 7.78 9.53
CA PHE A 173 32.16 8.48 8.25
C PHE A 173 33.41 9.15 7.67
N ALA A 174 33.45 9.27 6.35
CA ALA A 174 34.49 9.99 5.61
C ALA A 174 33.85 10.95 4.60
N PHE A 175 34.24 12.22 4.62
CA PHE A 175 33.64 13.30 3.83
C PHE A 175 34.61 13.73 2.73
N TYR A 176 34.11 13.81 1.50
CA TYR A 176 34.88 14.11 0.30
C TYR A 176 34.26 15.27 -0.46
N SER A 177 35.11 16.18 -0.96
CA SER A 177 34.69 17.28 -1.82
C SER A 177 35.86 17.75 -2.68
N ASP A 178 35.59 18.31 -3.85
CA ASP A 178 36.54 19.08 -4.67
C ASP A 178 36.36 20.59 -4.53
N GLU A 179 35.32 21.04 -3.80
CA GLU A 179 35.08 22.45 -3.47
C GLU A 179 35.40 22.77 -2.00
N THR A 180 35.37 24.05 -1.66
CA THR A 180 35.53 24.50 -0.27
C THR A 180 34.20 24.32 0.46
N VAL A 181 34.22 23.55 1.55
CA VAL A 181 33.07 23.32 2.42
C VAL A 181 33.33 23.97 3.78
N SER A 182 32.30 24.57 4.38
CA SER A 182 32.39 25.19 5.71
C SER A 182 32.79 24.17 6.78
N ASP A 183 33.85 24.45 7.53
CA ASP A 183 34.27 23.62 8.68
C ASP A 183 33.18 23.53 9.75
N ALA A 184 32.41 24.60 9.96
CA ALA A 184 31.30 24.60 10.90
C ALA A 184 30.19 23.63 10.46
N ASP A 185 29.88 23.61 9.17
CA ASP A 185 28.84 22.75 8.61
C ASP A 185 29.30 21.28 8.58
N LEU A 186 30.58 21.03 8.28
CA LEU A 186 31.19 19.70 8.40
C LEU A 186 31.18 19.18 9.83
N ASN A 187 31.55 20.02 10.81
CA ASN A 187 31.53 19.64 12.23
C ASN A 187 30.11 19.35 12.72
N LEU A 188 29.12 20.11 12.26
CA LEU A 188 27.71 19.85 12.56
C LEU A 188 27.28 18.51 11.97
N ALA A 189 27.51 18.26 10.67
CA ALA A 189 27.14 17.01 10.03
C ALA A 189 27.81 15.79 10.67
N VAL A 190 29.10 15.89 11.04
CA VAL A 190 29.81 14.84 11.81
C VAL A 190 29.10 14.59 13.14
N THR A 191 28.79 15.65 13.89
CA THR A 191 28.11 15.54 15.19
C THR A 191 26.76 14.86 15.04
N THR A 192 25.96 15.28 14.06
CA THR A 192 24.65 14.70 13.76
C THR A 192 24.77 13.22 13.39
N LEU A 193 25.64 12.88 12.44
CA LEU A 193 25.80 11.50 11.97
C LEU A 193 26.35 10.56 13.05
N GLU A 194 27.32 10.98 13.85
CA GLU A 194 27.97 10.13 14.86
C GLU A 194 27.21 10.05 16.19
N ASN A 195 26.78 11.21 16.70
CA ASN A 195 26.29 11.32 18.07
C ASN A 195 24.77 11.18 18.14
N THR A 196 24.06 11.44 17.03
CA THR A 196 22.60 11.32 16.96
C THR A 196 22.21 10.11 16.10
N VAL A 197 22.55 10.11 14.82
CA VAL A 197 22.08 9.10 13.86
C VAL A 197 22.66 7.73 14.17
N TRP A 198 23.98 7.59 14.22
CA TRP A 198 24.64 6.31 14.49
C TRP A 198 24.22 5.71 15.82
N GLN A 199 24.11 6.55 16.87
CA GLN A 199 23.65 6.08 18.18
C GLN A 199 22.21 5.57 18.13
N ASN A 200 21.29 6.35 17.55
CA ASN A 200 19.87 5.99 17.50
C ASN A 200 19.64 4.73 16.66
N LEU A 201 20.23 4.67 15.46
CA LEU A 201 20.00 3.56 14.54
C LEU A 201 20.62 2.25 15.05
N PHE A 202 21.84 2.28 15.58
CA PHE A 202 22.59 1.04 15.83
C PHE A 202 22.81 0.71 17.31
N ASN A 203 22.91 1.71 18.19
CA ASN A 203 23.40 1.50 19.56
C ASN A 203 22.33 1.57 20.64
N SER A 204 21.26 2.37 20.49
CA SER A 204 20.38 2.70 21.63
C SER A 204 18.88 2.65 21.39
N ASN A 205 18.39 2.74 20.15
CA ASN A 205 16.94 2.80 19.90
C ASN A 205 16.45 1.74 18.91
N LEU A 206 16.88 1.81 17.65
CA LEU A 206 16.43 0.85 16.64
C LEU A 206 17.22 -0.44 16.64
N PHE A 207 18.45 -0.45 17.15
CA PHE A 207 19.32 -1.63 17.20
C PHE A 207 19.42 -2.33 15.84
N MET A 208 19.48 -1.55 14.77
CA MET A 208 19.81 -2.04 13.44
C MET A 208 21.22 -2.64 13.47
N PRO A 209 21.50 -3.69 12.68
CA PRO A 209 22.88 -4.12 12.49
C PRO A 209 23.67 -3.03 11.77
N GLU A 210 24.82 -2.63 12.33
CA GLU A 210 25.69 -1.64 11.69
C GLU A 210 26.21 -2.15 10.33
N PRO A 211 26.50 -1.27 9.36
CA PRO A 211 27.22 -1.67 8.15
C PRO A 211 28.52 -2.39 8.51
N PHE A 212 28.86 -3.44 7.77
CA PHE A 212 30.07 -4.24 8.00
C PHE A 212 30.12 -4.90 9.39
N TYR A 213 28.98 -5.20 10.02
CA TYR A 213 28.92 -5.90 11.31
C TYR A 213 29.59 -7.29 11.29
N ASN A 214 29.73 -7.90 10.11
CA ASN A 214 30.21 -9.27 9.89
C ASN A 214 31.70 -9.36 9.50
N THR A 215 32.44 -8.25 9.49
CA THR A 215 33.85 -8.21 9.10
C THR A 215 34.67 -7.27 9.98
N ALA A 216 35.95 -7.58 10.15
CA ALA A 216 36.92 -6.72 10.84
C ALA A 216 37.41 -5.56 9.97
N ASN A 217 37.34 -5.69 8.64
CA ASN A 217 37.71 -4.64 7.69
C ASN A 217 36.46 -3.82 7.36
N LYS A 218 36.28 -2.69 8.05
CA LYS A 218 35.09 -1.85 7.93
C LYS A 218 35.41 -0.62 7.10
N ILE A 219 34.49 -0.21 6.24
CA ILE A 219 34.69 0.88 5.30
C ILE A 219 33.73 2.00 5.63
N LYS A 220 34.27 3.19 5.92
CA LYS A 220 33.47 4.35 6.28
C LYS A 220 32.51 4.71 5.14
N PRO A 221 31.19 4.83 5.39
CA PRO A 221 30.28 5.39 4.41
C PRO A 221 30.80 6.76 3.95
N SER A 222 30.83 6.96 2.64
CA SER A 222 31.44 8.15 2.04
C SER A 222 30.39 9.24 1.81
N ILE A 223 30.66 10.44 2.31
CA ILE A 223 29.78 11.60 2.16
C ILE A 223 30.39 12.50 1.09
N HIS A 224 29.83 12.49 -0.12
CA HIS A 224 30.27 13.33 -1.23
C HIS A 224 29.52 14.65 -1.18
N ILE A 225 30.26 15.76 -1.21
CA ILE A 225 29.68 17.11 -1.06
C ILE A 225 30.04 17.94 -2.27
N HIS A 226 29.03 18.44 -2.97
CA HIS A 226 29.20 19.39 -4.06
C HIS A 226 27.95 20.21 -4.33
N SER A 227 28.12 21.47 -4.70
CA SER A 227 27.04 22.43 -4.93
C SER A 227 26.02 22.04 -6.00
N THR A 228 26.36 21.11 -6.90
CA THR A 228 25.42 20.56 -7.90
C THR A 228 24.68 19.32 -7.43
N ASP A 229 25.08 18.72 -6.31
CA ASP A 229 24.46 17.50 -5.81
C ASP A 229 23.17 17.85 -5.06
N GLY A 230 22.17 16.99 -5.22
CA GLY A 230 20.90 17.08 -4.50
C GLY A 230 21.03 16.52 -3.09
N LEU A 231 20.11 15.65 -2.71
CA LEU A 231 20.17 14.87 -1.48
C LEU A 231 19.80 13.44 -1.88
N THR A 232 20.81 12.57 -1.97
CA THR A 232 20.67 11.19 -2.44
C THR A 232 21.69 10.27 -1.78
N ALA A 233 21.41 8.97 -1.72
CA ALA A 233 22.32 7.97 -1.19
C ALA A 233 22.11 6.56 -1.75
N GLY A 234 23.06 5.69 -1.44
CA GLY A 234 23.07 4.31 -1.89
C GLY A 234 24.47 3.72 -1.85
N GLY A 235 24.86 3.03 -2.92
CA GLY A 235 26.22 2.52 -3.07
C GLY A 235 26.59 2.26 -4.52
N TRP A 236 27.89 2.12 -4.77
CA TRP A 236 28.45 1.90 -6.11
C TRP A 236 29.25 0.59 -6.22
N ALA A 237 29.49 -0.07 -5.09
CA ALA A 237 30.02 -1.42 -5.02
C ALA A 237 29.46 -2.14 -3.78
N ARG A 238 29.58 -3.46 -3.72
CA ARG A 238 29.02 -4.28 -2.61
C ARG A 238 29.52 -3.87 -1.23
N ASP A 239 30.73 -3.32 -1.17
CA ASP A 239 31.42 -2.85 0.02
C ASP A 239 31.65 -1.33 -0.02
N ARG A 240 30.91 -0.59 -0.84
CA ARG A 240 31.00 0.87 -0.96
C ARG A 240 29.61 1.51 -0.96
N VAL A 241 29.32 2.21 0.13
CA VAL A 241 28.07 2.94 0.35
C VAL A 241 28.35 4.39 0.74
N GLY A 242 27.38 5.26 0.49
CA GLY A 242 27.57 6.68 0.73
C GLY A 242 26.37 7.54 0.36
N MET A 243 26.59 8.84 0.47
CA MET A 243 25.63 9.89 0.13
C MET A 243 26.27 10.87 -0.86
N TRP A 244 25.44 11.49 -1.71
CA TRP A 244 25.80 12.59 -2.61
C TRP A 244 24.88 13.76 -2.29
N ILE A 245 25.46 14.78 -1.67
CA ILE A 245 24.71 15.84 -1.02
C ILE A 245 25.22 17.23 -1.37
N GLY A 246 24.30 18.19 -1.49
CA GLY A 246 24.65 19.60 -1.54
C GLY A 246 25.12 20.13 -0.18
N PRO A 247 25.91 21.22 -0.12
CA PRO A 247 26.39 21.80 1.15
C PRO A 247 25.27 22.18 2.13
N GLY A 248 24.09 22.56 1.63
CA GLY A 248 22.93 22.88 2.47
C GLY A 248 22.40 21.69 3.28
N ALA A 249 22.56 20.46 2.78
CA ALA A 249 22.09 19.25 3.44
C ALA A 249 22.92 18.88 4.69
N LEU A 250 24.12 19.44 4.86
CA LEU A 250 24.94 19.23 6.06
C LEU A 250 24.25 19.68 7.35
N LYS A 251 23.22 20.53 7.24
CA LYS A 251 22.41 21.05 8.36
C LYS A 251 21.07 20.33 8.51
N ASP A 252 20.71 19.48 7.56
CA ASP A 252 19.41 18.80 7.52
C ASP A 252 19.51 17.44 8.23
N HIS A 253 19.21 17.42 9.52
CA HIS A 253 19.30 16.19 10.33
C HIS A 253 18.36 15.10 9.82
N TRP A 254 17.14 15.46 9.41
CA TRP A 254 16.17 14.55 8.83
C TRP A 254 16.71 13.96 7.52
N GLY A 255 17.13 14.83 6.61
CA GLY A 255 17.68 14.46 5.32
C GLY A 255 18.92 13.58 5.40
N LEU A 256 19.89 13.92 6.25
CA LEU A 256 21.10 13.11 6.48
C LEU A 256 20.75 11.70 6.97
N THR A 257 19.78 11.58 7.88
CA THR A 257 19.34 10.28 8.41
C THR A 257 18.57 9.46 7.38
N HIS A 258 17.69 10.12 6.64
CA HIS A 258 16.92 9.53 5.55
C HIS A 258 17.86 8.93 4.49
N GLU A 259 18.79 9.72 3.98
CA GLU A 259 19.73 9.26 2.95
C GLU A 259 20.71 8.21 3.49
N PHE A 260 21.22 8.38 4.71
CA PHE A 260 22.07 7.35 5.31
C PHE A 260 21.34 6.01 5.46
N THR A 261 20.03 6.03 5.67
CA THR A 261 19.20 4.83 5.70
C THR A 261 19.17 4.14 4.33
N HIS A 262 19.13 4.87 3.21
CA HIS A 262 19.25 4.29 1.88
C HIS A 262 20.62 3.65 1.63
N ALA A 263 21.70 4.28 2.08
CA ALA A 263 23.04 3.67 2.05
C ALA A 263 23.08 2.34 2.84
N TRP A 264 22.45 2.30 4.02
CA TRP A 264 22.33 1.08 4.82
C TRP A 264 21.48 -0.01 4.13
N GLN A 265 20.34 0.36 3.55
CA GLN A 265 19.47 -0.56 2.81
C GLN A 265 20.21 -1.18 1.62
N PHE A 266 20.96 -0.37 0.88
CA PHE A 266 21.81 -0.84 -0.20
C PHE A 266 22.81 -1.88 0.31
N TRP A 267 23.52 -1.59 1.41
CA TRP A 267 24.47 -2.53 1.98
C TRP A 267 23.79 -3.86 2.38
N MET A 268 22.62 -3.78 3.04
CA MET A 268 21.87 -4.97 3.46
C MET A 268 21.46 -5.86 2.29
N ALA A 269 21.06 -5.28 1.16
CA ALA A 269 20.68 -6.04 -0.02
C ALA A 269 21.81 -6.95 -0.54
N TYR A 270 23.07 -6.54 -0.39
CA TYR A 270 24.24 -7.33 -0.79
C TYR A 270 24.84 -8.19 0.33
N ASN A 271 24.27 -8.13 1.54
CA ASN A 271 24.75 -8.84 2.72
C ASN A 271 23.68 -9.74 3.34
N GLY A 272 22.83 -10.34 2.50
CA GLY A 272 21.86 -11.37 2.90
C GLY A 272 20.49 -10.84 3.33
N GLY A 273 20.23 -9.55 3.12
CA GLY A 273 18.95 -8.90 3.38
C GLY A 273 17.99 -8.89 2.18
N LEU A 274 17.03 -7.96 2.24
CA LEU A 274 16.05 -7.71 1.18
C LEU A 274 16.76 -7.15 -0.07
N GLY A 275 16.64 -7.84 -1.20
CA GLY A 275 17.32 -7.52 -2.46
C GLY A 275 16.74 -6.31 -3.19
N CYS A 276 16.66 -5.15 -2.52
CA CYS A 276 15.91 -4.01 -3.01
C CYS A 276 16.42 -3.32 -4.27
N PRO A 277 17.74 -3.09 -4.43
CA PRO A 277 18.28 -2.48 -5.64
C PRO A 277 17.95 -3.26 -6.93
N ASP A 278 17.70 -4.57 -6.82
CA ASP A 278 17.47 -5.46 -7.96
C ASP A 278 15.98 -5.83 -8.15
N SER A 279 15.07 -5.31 -7.30
CA SER A 279 13.65 -5.69 -7.28
C SER A 279 12.72 -4.49 -7.38
N ASN A 280 11.64 -4.62 -8.16
CA ASN A 280 10.58 -3.61 -8.21
C ASN A 280 9.57 -3.72 -7.05
N THR A 281 9.75 -4.64 -6.09
CA THR A 281 8.76 -4.95 -5.03
C THR A 281 8.90 -4.12 -3.76
N CYS A 282 10.00 -3.38 -3.61
CA CYS A 282 10.32 -2.72 -2.34
C CYS A 282 10.76 -1.26 -2.45
N GLY A 283 10.78 -0.68 -3.66
CA GLY A 283 11.11 0.74 -3.82
C GLY A 283 10.21 1.65 -2.96
N TRP A 284 8.93 1.30 -2.83
CA TRP A 284 8.01 2.04 -1.95
C TRP A 284 8.45 1.96 -0.48
N ILE A 285 8.78 0.77 0.03
CA ILE A 285 9.07 0.57 1.46
C ILE A 285 10.46 1.07 1.84
N ALA A 286 11.40 1.11 0.89
CA ALA A 286 12.72 1.69 1.09
C ALA A 286 12.59 3.16 1.51
N GLU A 287 11.78 3.93 0.77
CA GLU A 287 11.44 5.32 1.07
C GLU A 287 10.66 5.46 2.38
N SER A 288 9.68 4.58 2.63
CA SER A 288 8.92 4.56 3.88
C SER A 288 9.84 4.39 5.08
N HIS A 289 10.75 3.41 5.01
CA HIS A 289 11.70 3.12 6.07
C HIS A 289 12.72 4.25 6.25
N ALA A 290 13.16 4.88 5.17
CA ALA A 290 14.03 6.05 5.24
C ALA A 290 13.34 7.30 5.83
N ASN A 291 12.00 7.39 5.82
CA ASN A 291 11.26 8.42 6.60
C ASN A 291 10.94 7.97 8.02
N TYR A 292 10.79 6.66 8.22
CA TYR A 292 10.61 6.08 9.54
C TYR A 292 11.85 6.30 10.42
N THR A 293 13.05 6.01 9.93
CA THR A 293 14.29 6.12 10.73
C THR A 293 14.55 7.52 11.31
N PRO A 294 14.40 8.65 10.58
CA PRO A 294 14.51 9.97 11.19
C PRO A 294 13.39 10.26 12.19
N HIS A 295 12.15 9.79 11.98
CA HIS A 295 11.08 9.92 12.98
C HIS A 295 11.45 9.30 14.34
N GLN A 296 12.36 8.33 14.35
CA GLN A 296 12.85 7.67 15.56
C GLN A 296 13.95 8.46 16.29
N LEU A 297 14.45 9.56 15.72
CA LEU A 297 15.42 10.41 16.39
C LEU A 297 14.81 11.12 17.61
N PRO A 298 15.60 11.37 18.67
CA PRO A 298 15.09 12.00 19.89
C PRO A 298 14.44 13.37 19.67
N GLU A 299 14.90 14.11 18.67
CA GLU A 299 14.40 15.44 18.30
C GLU A 299 13.04 15.40 17.58
N TYR A 300 12.71 14.31 16.89
CA TYR A 300 11.50 14.20 16.05
C TYR A 300 10.40 13.30 16.62
N LYS A 301 10.65 12.63 17.75
CA LYS A 301 9.69 11.71 18.38
C LYS A 301 8.31 12.29 18.72
N ASN A 302 8.19 13.62 18.83
CA ASN A 302 6.94 14.30 19.18
C ASN A 302 6.22 14.87 17.95
N GLU A 303 6.73 14.63 16.75
CA GLU A 303 6.18 15.15 15.51
C GLU A 303 6.00 14.00 14.51
N ALA A 304 4.85 13.96 13.83
CA ALA A 304 4.61 12.93 12.84
C ALA A 304 5.55 13.05 11.63
N HIS A 305 6.06 14.26 11.33
CA HIS A 305 6.92 14.58 10.16
C HIS A 305 6.45 13.92 8.87
N CYS A 306 5.14 13.88 8.69
CA CYS A 306 4.52 13.15 7.62
C CYS A 306 3.22 13.82 7.18
N SER A 307 3.01 13.87 5.87
CA SER A 307 1.75 14.26 5.25
C SER A 307 0.56 13.41 5.74
N GLU A 308 -0.62 13.99 5.69
CA GLU A 308 -1.87 13.31 6.03
C GLU A 308 -2.44 12.45 4.87
N MET A 309 -1.63 12.08 3.87
CA MET A 309 -2.11 11.39 2.67
C MET A 309 -2.73 10.03 2.94
N LEU A 310 -1.95 9.13 3.56
CA LEU A 310 -2.42 7.78 3.89
C LEU A 310 -3.65 7.83 4.80
N VAL A 311 -3.63 8.72 5.80
CA VAL A 311 -4.72 8.81 6.77
C VAL A 311 -6.02 9.36 6.18
N ASN A 312 -5.93 10.12 5.08
CA ASN A 312 -7.07 10.66 4.35
C ASN A 312 -7.58 9.72 3.25
N ALA A 313 -6.71 8.88 2.69
CA ALA A 313 -7.06 7.89 1.69
C ALA A 313 -6.66 6.45 2.11
N PRO A 314 -7.06 5.98 3.31
CA PRO A 314 -6.57 4.71 3.86
C PRO A 314 -7.09 3.47 3.10
N HIS A 315 -8.09 3.66 2.23
CA HIS A 315 -8.68 2.62 1.41
C HIS A 315 -7.77 2.21 0.24
N LEU A 316 -6.74 3.01 -0.08
CA LEU A 316 -5.72 2.61 -1.03
C LEU A 316 -4.83 1.53 -0.45
N TYR A 317 -4.25 0.71 -1.33
CA TYR A 317 -3.38 -0.37 -0.89
C TYR A 317 -2.16 0.19 -0.17
N LEU A 318 -1.80 -0.44 0.95
CA LEU A 318 -0.55 -0.14 1.62
C LEU A 318 0.62 -0.45 0.67
N GLY A 319 1.57 0.47 0.57
CA GLY A 319 2.71 0.35 -0.33
C GLY A 319 2.50 0.97 -1.71
N SER A 320 1.47 1.79 -1.86
CA SER A 320 1.36 2.72 -2.98
C SER A 320 2.53 3.70 -2.99
N THR A 321 3.06 4.04 -4.17
CA THR A 321 4.03 5.13 -4.28
C THR A 321 3.40 6.51 -4.08
N ARG A 322 2.07 6.59 -4.04
CA ARG A 322 1.30 7.82 -3.78
C ARG A 322 1.60 8.42 -2.40
N ASP A 323 1.90 7.57 -1.42
CA ASP A 323 2.07 7.96 -0.03
C ASP A 323 3.34 7.37 0.60
N ARG A 324 4.31 6.93 -0.22
CA ARG A 324 5.51 6.19 0.26
C ARG A 324 6.35 6.92 1.31
N TYR A 325 6.40 8.26 1.26
CA TYR A 325 7.09 9.06 2.29
C TYR A 325 6.40 8.98 3.67
N CYS A 326 5.21 8.41 3.70
CA CYS A 326 4.23 8.63 4.73
C CYS A 326 3.32 7.46 5.04
N ASN A 327 3.67 6.26 4.59
CA ASN A 327 2.94 5.04 4.85
C ASN A 327 3.69 4.09 5.80
N TRP A 328 4.61 4.64 6.61
CA TRP A 328 5.41 3.89 7.58
C TRP A 328 4.75 3.72 8.95
N GLN A 329 3.55 4.24 9.20
CA GLN A 329 2.92 4.15 10.53
C GLN A 329 2.63 2.70 10.93
N PHE A 330 2.43 1.79 9.97
CA PHE A 330 2.37 0.36 10.30
C PHE A 330 3.70 -0.16 10.87
N MET A 331 4.85 0.42 10.52
CA MET A 331 6.15 0.08 11.13
C MET A 331 6.24 0.57 12.56
N GLU A 332 5.69 1.75 12.87
CA GLU A 332 5.56 2.22 14.26
C GLU A 332 4.69 1.26 15.07
N TYR A 333 3.54 0.87 14.53
CA TYR A 333 2.69 -0.15 15.15
C TYR A 333 3.39 -1.52 15.26
N LEU A 334 4.16 -1.92 14.24
CA LEU A 334 4.94 -3.16 14.25
C LEU A 334 6.01 -3.14 15.33
N LYS A 335 6.73 -2.03 15.50
CA LYS A 335 7.68 -1.82 16.60
C LYS A 335 6.97 -1.95 17.95
N ASP A 336 5.80 -1.32 18.11
CA ASP A 336 5.06 -1.33 19.36
C ASP A 336 4.54 -2.73 19.73
N LYS A 337 4.17 -3.53 18.72
CA LYS A 337 3.63 -4.89 18.89
C LYS A 337 4.69 -5.98 18.92
N GLN A 338 5.87 -5.75 18.35
CA GLN A 338 6.87 -6.80 18.10
C GLN A 338 8.33 -6.39 18.41
N CYS A 339 8.54 -5.24 19.07
CA CYS A 339 9.85 -4.63 19.38
C CYS A 339 10.59 -4.04 18.16
N PRO A 340 11.62 -3.19 18.35
CA PRO A 340 12.34 -2.55 17.23
C PRO A 340 12.96 -3.52 16.21
N ALA A 341 13.48 -4.69 16.64
CA ALA A 341 14.04 -5.69 15.73
C ALA A 341 13.07 -6.12 14.61
N ALA A 342 11.77 -6.02 14.88
CA ALA A 342 10.69 -6.32 13.97
C ALA A 342 10.75 -5.48 12.68
N THR A 343 11.02 -4.19 12.79
CA THR A 343 11.09 -3.28 11.63
C THR A 343 12.39 -3.50 10.86
N ASN A 344 13.51 -3.74 11.56
CA ASN A 344 14.79 -4.08 10.95
C ASN A 344 14.73 -5.36 10.10
N GLN A 345 14.02 -6.38 10.60
CA GLN A 345 13.85 -7.67 9.93
C GLN A 345 13.13 -7.59 8.59
N ILE A 346 12.44 -6.49 8.29
CA ILE A 346 11.91 -6.22 6.94
C ILE A 346 13.06 -6.19 5.92
N PHE A 347 14.20 -5.59 6.29
CA PHE A 347 15.35 -5.40 5.41
C PHE A 347 16.49 -6.39 5.65
N THR A 348 16.61 -6.97 6.85
CA THR A 348 17.68 -7.94 7.16
C THR A 348 17.30 -9.39 6.86
N THR A 349 16.02 -9.67 6.63
CA THR A 349 15.57 -11.01 6.22
C THR A 349 15.74 -11.17 4.70
N PRO A 350 16.29 -12.29 4.21
CA PRO A 350 16.34 -12.55 2.78
C PRO A 350 14.96 -12.99 2.27
N GLY A 351 14.43 -12.26 1.29
CA GLY A 351 13.19 -12.59 0.61
C GLY A 351 12.87 -11.67 -0.55
N PRO A 352 11.82 -11.98 -1.32
CA PRO A 352 11.49 -11.31 -2.57
C PRO A 352 10.74 -9.98 -2.38
N ASP A 353 10.14 -9.75 -1.21
CA ASP A 353 9.33 -8.57 -0.91
C ASP A 353 9.21 -8.37 0.62
N PRO A 354 8.87 -7.15 1.08
CA PRO A 354 8.85 -6.84 2.50
C PRO A 354 7.81 -7.61 3.32
N PHE A 355 6.65 -7.95 2.77
CA PHE A 355 5.61 -8.65 3.53
C PHE A 355 5.96 -10.12 3.69
N THR A 356 6.54 -10.74 2.66
CA THR A 356 7.14 -12.08 2.78
C THR A 356 8.23 -12.08 3.85
N ASN A 357 9.03 -11.01 3.97
CA ASN A 357 10.02 -10.88 5.03
C ASN A 357 9.40 -10.74 6.42
N ILE A 358 8.34 -9.93 6.56
CA ILE A 358 7.58 -9.81 7.82
C ILE A 358 7.05 -11.18 8.25
N GLN A 359 6.48 -11.93 7.30
CA GLN A 359 5.98 -13.27 7.53
C GLN A 359 7.09 -14.24 7.94
N LYS A 360 8.16 -14.29 7.14
CA LYS A 360 9.28 -15.21 7.34
C LYS A 360 9.98 -14.99 8.67
N SER A 361 10.27 -13.73 9.04
CA SER A 361 11.03 -13.43 10.25
C SER A 361 10.24 -13.72 11.55
N ARG A 362 8.92 -13.88 11.45
CA ARG A 362 8.03 -14.16 12.60
C ARG A 362 7.33 -15.53 12.51
N GLY A 363 7.59 -16.30 11.46
CA GLY A 363 6.86 -17.54 11.19
C GLY A 363 5.35 -17.33 10.98
N TRP A 364 4.94 -16.14 10.53
CA TRP A 364 3.53 -15.84 10.32
C TRP A 364 2.98 -16.42 9.02
N SER A 365 1.81 -17.03 9.11
CA SER A 365 0.94 -17.24 7.96
C SER A 365 0.41 -15.92 7.39
N ILE A 366 -0.08 -15.94 6.15
CA ILE A 366 -0.78 -14.78 5.56
C ILE A 366 -1.98 -14.36 6.42
N SER A 367 -2.69 -15.31 7.04
CA SER A 367 -3.79 -14.98 7.96
C SER A 367 -3.33 -14.14 9.15
N GLN A 368 -2.15 -14.43 9.72
CA GLN A 368 -1.62 -13.67 10.85
C GLN A 368 -1.08 -12.30 10.42
N LEU A 369 -0.51 -12.19 9.21
CA LEU A 369 -0.19 -10.90 8.61
C LEU A 369 -1.47 -10.07 8.41
N ASN A 370 -2.54 -10.70 7.92
CA ASN A 370 -3.84 -10.07 7.77
C ASN A 370 -4.39 -9.60 9.12
N ASP A 371 -4.31 -10.44 10.17
CA ASP A 371 -4.71 -10.09 11.53
C ASP A 371 -3.96 -8.83 12.02
N PHE A 372 -2.65 -8.73 11.78
CA PHE A 372 -1.85 -7.56 12.14
C PHE A 372 -2.34 -6.27 11.45
N PHE A 373 -2.62 -6.30 10.14
CA PHE A 373 -3.11 -5.12 9.43
C PHE A 373 -4.54 -4.74 9.84
N GLY A 374 -5.38 -5.72 10.15
CA GLY A 374 -6.71 -5.47 10.72
C GLY A 374 -6.65 -4.79 12.08
N ASP A 375 -5.77 -5.27 12.96
CA ASP A 375 -5.52 -4.69 14.29
C ASP A 375 -4.99 -3.25 14.16
N TRP A 376 -3.97 -3.03 13.32
CA TRP A 376 -3.41 -1.70 13.04
C TRP A 376 -4.47 -0.72 12.53
N ALA A 377 -5.30 -1.14 11.57
CA ALA A 377 -6.36 -0.30 11.02
C ALA A 377 -7.39 0.14 12.10
N MET A 378 -7.73 -0.76 13.04
CA MET A 378 -8.60 -0.41 14.18
C MET A 378 -7.97 0.65 15.08
N HIS A 379 -6.67 0.58 15.31
CA HIS A 379 -5.94 1.53 16.17
C HIS A 379 -5.81 2.93 15.54
N ASN A 380 -5.88 3.04 14.21
CA ASN A 380 -5.87 4.32 13.51
C ASN A 380 -7.14 5.16 13.72
N VAL A 381 -8.22 4.62 14.29
CA VAL A 381 -9.42 5.42 14.64
C VAL A 381 -9.11 6.50 15.69
N THR A 382 -8.19 6.21 16.62
CA THR A 382 -7.80 7.10 17.73
C THR A 382 -6.30 7.45 17.73
N TRP A 383 -5.57 6.99 16.69
CA TRP A 383 -4.11 7.03 16.63
C TRP A 383 -3.46 6.38 17.86
N ASP A 384 -3.95 5.19 18.23
CA ASP A 384 -3.46 4.45 19.39
C ASP A 384 -2.12 3.75 19.07
N TYR A 385 -1.04 4.49 19.30
CA TYR A 385 0.35 4.05 19.23
C TYR A 385 0.97 4.14 20.63
N LYS A 386 1.90 3.25 20.96
CA LYS A 386 2.42 3.09 22.33
C LYS A 386 3.19 4.32 22.82
N SER A 387 4.10 4.85 21.99
CA SER A 387 5.03 5.91 22.40
C SER A 387 4.68 7.31 21.91
N THR A 388 3.95 7.44 20.81
CA THR A 388 3.79 8.71 20.08
C THR A 388 2.33 9.07 19.74
N PRO A 389 1.30 8.68 20.52
CA PRO A 389 -0.08 8.83 20.09
C PRO A 389 -0.50 10.32 19.99
N ASP A 390 0.08 11.19 20.83
CA ASP A 390 -0.16 12.64 20.77
C ASP A 390 0.47 13.29 19.53
N ALA A 391 1.62 12.81 19.06
CA ALA A 391 2.25 13.33 17.84
C ALA A 391 1.32 13.15 16.63
N PHE A 392 0.73 11.96 16.49
CA PHE A 392 -0.23 11.67 15.43
C PHE A 392 -1.55 12.42 15.60
N ARG A 393 -2.11 12.49 16.83
CA ARG A 393 -3.31 13.28 17.11
C ARG A 393 -3.13 14.76 16.79
N ASN A 394 -1.98 15.34 17.15
CA ASN A 394 -1.69 16.75 16.90
C ASN A 394 -1.52 17.02 15.41
N ALA A 395 -0.85 16.12 14.68
CA ALA A 395 -0.63 16.27 13.25
C ALA A 395 -1.90 16.04 12.40
N TYR A 396 -2.65 14.97 12.69
CA TYR A 396 -3.74 14.51 11.82
C TYR A 396 -5.13 14.91 12.34
N GLY A 397 -5.25 15.22 13.63
CA GLY A 397 -6.52 15.53 14.28
C GLY A 397 -7.44 14.31 14.40
N ASN A 398 -8.68 14.55 14.81
CA ASN A 398 -9.70 13.51 14.94
C ASN A 398 -10.06 12.90 13.55
N ILE A 399 -10.27 11.58 13.49
CA ILE A 399 -10.64 10.85 12.27
C ILE A 399 -11.94 11.34 11.60
N THR A 400 -12.83 12.03 12.33
CA THR A 400 -14.08 12.61 11.83
C THR A 400 -13.96 14.06 11.38
N GLN A 401 -12.76 14.66 11.38
CA GLN A 401 -12.57 16.01 10.89
C GLN A 401 -12.80 16.09 9.37
N THR A 402 -13.47 17.14 8.93
CA THR A 402 -13.82 17.41 7.52
C THR A 402 -13.57 18.87 7.16
N ASP A 403 -12.63 19.50 7.86
CA ASP A 403 -12.28 20.93 7.77
C ASP A 403 -11.49 21.30 6.52
N LYS A 404 -10.84 20.31 5.89
CA LYS A 404 -10.09 20.45 4.64
C LYS A 404 -10.61 19.50 3.56
N SER A 405 -10.34 19.81 2.29
CA SER A 405 -10.84 19.02 1.15
C SER A 405 -10.36 17.57 1.16
N GLU A 406 -9.09 17.35 1.48
CA GLU A 406 -8.45 16.04 1.58
C GLU A 406 -9.03 15.17 2.70
N ARG A 407 -9.74 15.76 3.67
CA ARG A 407 -10.33 15.03 4.80
C ARG A 407 -11.78 14.58 4.55
N LEU A 408 -12.40 14.98 3.45
CA LEU A 408 -13.84 14.77 3.23
C LEU A 408 -14.26 13.30 3.04
N HIS A 409 -13.33 12.46 2.59
CA HIS A 409 -13.53 11.02 2.45
C HIS A 409 -12.73 10.19 3.48
N ARG A 410 -12.18 10.84 4.52
CA ARG A 410 -11.46 10.17 5.61
C ARG A 410 -12.33 9.10 6.28
N LEU A 411 -13.62 9.40 6.46
CA LEU A 411 -14.64 8.40 6.74
C LEU A 411 -15.31 7.97 5.44
N MET A 412 -15.47 6.66 5.25
CA MET A 412 -16.13 6.11 4.07
C MET A 412 -17.64 6.06 4.28
N PRO A 413 -18.45 6.89 3.57
CA PRO A 413 -19.90 6.72 3.57
C PRO A 413 -20.28 5.42 2.87
N LEU A 414 -21.33 4.76 3.36
CA LEU A 414 -21.90 3.60 2.68
C LEU A 414 -23.07 4.01 1.78
N GLU A 415 -23.40 3.15 0.82
CA GLU A 415 -24.59 3.29 -0.01
C GLU A 415 -25.67 2.31 0.46
N SER A 416 -26.95 2.64 0.24
CA SER A 416 -28.01 1.65 0.39
C SER A 416 -27.83 0.53 -0.63
N LEU A 417 -28.01 -0.71 -0.18
CA LEU A 417 -27.89 -1.87 -1.05
C LEU A 417 -29.03 -1.90 -2.08
N ASP A 418 -30.24 -1.62 -1.61
CA ASP A 418 -31.49 -1.56 -2.37
C ASP A 418 -32.35 -0.37 -1.89
N THR A 419 -33.59 -0.25 -2.36
CA THR A 419 -34.52 0.83 -1.98
C THR A 419 -35.23 0.61 -0.64
N ASN A 420 -35.06 -0.56 -0.02
CA ASN A 420 -35.76 -0.97 1.20
C ASN A 420 -34.88 -0.77 2.45
N TRP A 421 -33.81 0.04 2.37
CA TRP A 421 -32.83 0.26 3.44
C TRP A 421 -33.45 0.67 4.79
N THR A 422 -34.60 1.34 4.76
CA THR A 422 -35.33 1.73 5.98
C THR A 422 -35.84 0.52 6.78
N SER A 423 -36.18 -0.56 6.07
CA SER A 423 -36.71 -1.79 6.64
C SER A 423 -35.62 -2.84 6.89
N ASN A 424 -34.75 -3.08 5.91
CA ASN A 424 -33.77 -4.16 5.96
C ASN A 424 -32.41 -3.72 6.53
N ARG A 425 -32.13 -2.41 6.59
CA ARG A 425 -30.85 -1.83 7.04
C ARG A 425 -29.62 -2.43 6.36
N ARG A 426 -29.71 -2.67 5.05
CA ARG A 426 -28.62 -3.22 4.22
C ARG A 426 -27.89 -2.14 3.44
N PHE A 427 -26.58 -2.18 3.53
CA PHE A 427 -25.68 -1.20 2.94
C PHE A 427 -24.48 -1.87 2.27
N VAL A 428 -23.82 -1.15 1.38
CA VAL A 428 -22.66 -1.61 0.60
C VAL A 428 -21.58 -0.53 0.55
N SER A 429 -20.31 -0.95 0.55
CA SER A 429 -19.19 -0.05 0.27
C SER A 429 -19.32 0.55 -1.14
N PRO A 430 -19.06 1.85 -1.34
CA PRO A 430 -19.00 2.44 -2.69
C PRO A 430 -17.97 1.69 -3.54
N HIS A 431 -18.25 1.47 -4.84
CA HIS A 431 -17.36 0.69 -5.71
C HIS A 431 -15.91 1.24 -5.74
N TYR A 432 -15.77 2.56 -5.84
CA TYR A 432 -14.47 3.24 -5.89
C TYR A 432 -13.84 3.45 -4.50
N GLY A 433 -14.64 3.35 -3.43
CA GLY A 433 -14.14 3.45 -2.05
C GLY A 433 -13.91 2.12 -1.34
N ALA A 434 -14.28 1.01 -1.98
CA ALA A 434 -13.98 -0.32 -1.49
C ALA A 434 -12.46 -0.46 -1.29
N PRO A 435 -12.01 -0.95 -0.12
CA PRO A 435 -10.60 -0.98 0.21
C PRO A 435 -9.85 -1.90 -0.75
N GLN A 436 -8.63 -1.51 -1.09
CA GLN A 436 -7.65 -2.32 -1.82
C GLN A 436 -6.79 -3.09 -0.81
N ARG A 437 -6.01 -4.08 -1.26
CA ARG A 437 -5.28 -4.98 -0.32
C ARG A 437 -4.47 -4.20 0.73
N PHE A 438 -4.60 -4.58 2.00
CA PHE A 438 -4.03 -3.93 3.17
C PHE A 438 -4.42 -2.46 3.39
N GLY A 439 -5.25 -1.90 2.51
CA GLY A 439 -6.02 -0.68 2.77
C GLY A 439 -7.28 -1.00 3.58
N TYR A 440 -7.88 0.04 4.15
CA TYR A 440 -9.04 -0.08 5.02
C TYR A 440 -10.03 1.08 4.87
N ASN A 441 -11.29 0.80 5.21
CA ASN A 441 -12.34 1.80 5.38
C ASN A 441 -12.60 2.02 6.87
N VAL A 442 -12.87 3.27 7.24
CA VAL A 442 -13.45 3.61 8.54
C VAL A 442 -14.85 4.16 8.29
N VAL A 443 -15.87 3.48 8.80
CA VAL A 443 -17.28 3.85 8.66
C VAL A 443 -17.80 4.22 10.03
N ARG A 444 -18.25 5.47 10.21
CA ARG A 444 -18.95 5.85 11.44
C ARG A 444 -20.29 5.13 11.51
N LEU A 445 -20.61 4.58 12.68
CA LEU A 445 -21.92 4.05 12.98
C LEU A 445 -22.61 4.97 13.98
N TYR A 446 -23.89 5.23 13.75
CA TYR A 446 -24.76 6.01 14.61
C TYR A 446 -25.73 5.05 15.31
N PRO A 447 -25.46 4.64 16.57
CA PRO A 447 -26.42 3.90 17.36
C PRO A 447 -27.77 4.63 17.42
N ALA A 448 -28.86 3.90 17.29
CA ALA A 448 -30.20 4.43 17.46
C ALA A 448 -30.40 4.94 18.89
N SER A 449 -31.29 5.92 19.09
CA SER A 449 -31.61 6.42 20.43
C SER A 449 -32.00 5.28 21.38
N GLY A 450 -31.35 5.21 22.54
CA GLY A 450 -31.56 4.15 23.54
C GLY A 450 -30.93 2.79 23.22
N ALA A 451 -30.19 2.65 22.12
CA ALA A 451 -29.48 1.42 21.81
C ALA A 451 -28.42 1.12 22.88
N THR A 452 -28.44 -0.12 23.40
CA THR A 452 -27.40 -0.67 24.30
C THR A 452 -26.50 -1.68 23.61
N THR A 453 -26.89 -2.11 22.41
CA THR A 453 -26.09 -2.96 21.53
C THR A 453 -26.28 -2.55 20.08
N VAL A 454 -25.24 -2.76 19.27
CA VAL A 454 -25.27 -2.67 17.81
C VAL A 454 -24.86 -4.02 17.25
N THR A 455 -25.59 -4.53 16.26
CA THR A 455 -25.20 -5.75 15.55
C THR A 455 -24.82 -5.44 14.12
N VAL A 456 -23.66 -5.92 13.68
CA VAL A 456 -23.21 -5.90 12.29
C VAL A 456 -23.22 -7.33 11.76
N LYS A 457 -24.03 -7.60 10.74
CA LYS A 457 -23.85 -8.79 9.91
C LYS A 457 -23.03 -8.37 8.70
N PHE A 458 -21.83 -8.91 8.59
CA PHE A 458 -20.88 -8.58 7.53
C PHE A 458 -20.93 -9.63 6.42
N ARG A 459 -20.84 -9.17 5.17
CA ARG A 459 -20.76 -9.99 3.97
C ARG A 459 -19.72 -9.41 3.01
N GLY A 460 -18.54 -10.02 2.97
CA GLY A 460 -17.50 -9.72 1.99
C GLY A 460 -17.87 -10.26 0.60
N VAL A 461 -17.46 -9.54 -0.45
CA VAL A 461 -17.61 -9.96 -1.84
C VAL A 461 -16.32 -10.61 -2.32
N ASN A 462 -16.37 -11.89 -2.67
CA ASN A 462 -15.26 -12.58 -3.30
C ASN A 462 -15.43 -12.59 -4.82
N GLN A 463 -14.70 -11.72 -5.49
CA GLN A 463 -14.66 -11.67 -6.94
C GLN A 463 -13.75 -12.80 -7.47
N PRO A 464 -14.02 -13.39 -8.64
CA PRO A 464 -13.12 -14.39 -9.21
C PRO A 464 -11.68 -13.86 -9.35
N GLY A 465 -10.74 -14.48 -8.63
CA GLY A 465 -9.31 -14.11 -8.66
C GLY A 465 -8.87 -13.07 -7.61
N SER A 466 -9.80 -12.43 -6.88
CA SER A 466 -9.43 -11.51 -5.79
C SER A 466 -8.88 -12.23 -4.57
N ASP A 467 -9.25 -13.51 -4.38
CA ASP A 467 -8.95 -14.29 -3.15
C ASP A 467 -9.37 -13.50 -1.91
N ALA A 468 -10.59 -12.98 -1.92
CA ALA A 468 -11.04 -12.06 -0.90
C ALA A 468 -11.09 -12.74 0.46
N ASP A 469 -10.41 -12.11 1.40
CA ASP A 469 -10.58 -12.30 2.82
C ASP A 469 -10.62 -10.89 3.44
N PHE A 470 -11.06 -10.78 4.68
CA PHE A 470 -11.29 -9.51 5.34
C PHE A 470 -10.85 -9.57 6.79
N ARG A 471 -10.45 -8.43 7.32
CA ARG A 471 -10.43 -8.18 8.76
C ARG A 471 -11.30 -6.99 9.08
N TRP A 472 -12.15 -7.13 10.07
CA TRP A 472 -13.03 -6.05 10.46
C TRP A 472 -13.34 -6.09 11.94
N GLY A 473 -13.72 -4.95 12.49
CA GLY A 473 -14.06 -4.83 13.90
C GLY A 473 -14.72 -3.50 14.20
N LEU A 474 -15.19 -3.37 15.43
CA LEU A 474 -15.81 -2.16 15.94
C LEU A 474 -14.88 -1.47 16.92
N VAL A 475 -14.81 -0.14 16.82
CA VAL A 475 -14.05 0.73 17.70
C VAL A 475 -15.00 1.75 18.29
N ALA A 476 -15.25 1.66 19.59
CA ALA A 476 -15.88 2.75 20.34
C ALA A 476 -14.80 3.63 20.95
N THR A 477 -15.10 4.89 21.25
CA THR A 477 -14.17 5.78 21.96
C THR A 477 -14.92 6.82 22.80
N ASN A 478 -14.20 7.55 23.64
CA ASN A 478 -14.69 8.81 24.21
C ASN A 478 -14.75 9.94 23.15
N ALA A 479 -15.39 11.06 23.50
CA ALA A 479 -15.54 12.22 22.61
C ALA A 479 -14.20 12.88 22.22
N GLN A 480 -13.15 12.67 23.01
CA GLN A 480 -11.80 13.21 22.78
C GLN A 480 -10.92 12.30 21.90
N PHE A 481 -11.39 11.09 21.51
CA PHE A 481 -10.61 10.12 20.72
C PHE A 481 -9.31 9.68 21.40
N THR A 482 -9.32 9.56 22.74
CA THR A 482 -8.16 9.16 23.56
C THR A 482 -8.38 7.87 24.35
N ALA A 483 -9.62 7.36 24.41
CA ALA A 483 -9.95 6.16 25.16
C ALA A 483 -10.71 5.17 24.28
N PRO A 484 -10.00 4.43 23.40
CA PRO A 484 -10.61 3.45 22.52
C PRO A 484 -11.08 2.20 23.28
N ARG A 485 -12.09 1.54 22.73
CA ARG A 485 -12.58 0.23 23.13
C ARG A 485 -12.81 -0.59 21.85
N TYR A 486 -12.06 -1.66 21.71
CA TYR A 486 -11.99 -2.49 20.51
C TYR A 486 -12.83 -3.74 20.68
N SER A 487 -13.62 -4.12 19.68
CA SER A 487 -14.17 -5.48 19.61
C SER A 487 -13.08 -6.51 19.35
N ALA A 488 -13.40 -7.78 19.52
CA ALA A 488 -12.61 -8.85 18.92
C ALA A 488 -12.54 -8.68 17.39
N LEU A 489 -11.35 -8.88 16.83
CA LEU A 489 -11.13 -8.81 15.38
C LEU A 489 -11.86 -9.97 14.69
N GLN A 490 -12.74 -9.64 13.74
CA GLN A 490 -13.46 -10.59 12.92
C GLN A 490 -12.68 -10.87 11.63
N LYS A 491 -12.88 -12.07 11.05
CA LYS A 491 -12.20 -12.49 9.83
C LYS A 491 -13.10 -13.30 8.90
N GLY A 492 -12.71 -13.38 7.63
CA GLY A 492 -13.43 -14.15 6.60
C GLY A 492 -14.51 -13.34 5.90
N LEU A 493 -15.23 -14.02 5.00
CA LEU A 493 -16.26 -13.41 4.15
C LEU A 493 -17.59 -13.18 4.88
N ASP A 494 -17.86 -13.90 5.97
CA ASP A 494 -19.13 -13.85 6.69
C ASP A 494 -18.87 -13.89 8.18
N ALA A 495 -19.39 -12.91 8.89
CA ALA A 495 -19.42 -12.93 10.34
C ALA A 495 -20.53 -12.01 10.85
N ASN A 496 -21.01 -12.29 12.06
CA ASN A 496 -21.95 -11.43 12.76
C ASN A 496 -21.32 -11.04 14.10
N LEU A 497 -21.33 -9.75 14.43
CA LEU A 497 -20.82 -9.23 15.69
C LEU A 497 -21.90 -8.38 16.35
N THR A 498 -22.29 -8.74 17.57
CA THR A 498 -23.11 -7.90 18.44
C THR A 498 -22.20 -7.28 19.49
N TYR A 499 -22.17 -5.95 19.53
CA TYR A 499 -21.27 -5.16 20.37
C TYR A 499 -22.05 -4.28 21.34
N LYS A 500 -21.62 -4.25 22.59
CA LYS A 500 -22.21 -3.39 23.61
C LYS A 500 -21.85 -1.93 23.34
N VAL A 501 -22.86 -1.07 23.34
CA VAL A 501 -22.67 0.37 23.20
C VAL A 501 -23.14 1.15 24.41
N ASN A 502 -22.41 2.21 24.75
CA ASN A 502 -22.78 3.17 25.77
C ASN A 502 -23.44 4.40 25.14
N ALA A 503 -24.30 5.08 25.88
CA ALA A 503 -24.97 6.28 25.38
C ALA A 503 -23.96 7.38 25.02
N GLY A 504 -24.08 7.91 23.79
CA GLY A 504 -23.27 9.04 23.32
C GLY A 504 -21.84 8.70 22.90
N GLU A 505 -21.40 7.43 22.97
CA GLU A 505 -20.06 7.06 22.53
C GLU A 505 -19.98 7.05 20.98
N PRO A 506 -18.96 7.70 20.37
CA PRO A 506 -18.64 7.46 18.97
C PRO A 506 -18.32 5.98 18.71
N LEU A 507 -18.91 5.41 17.66
CA LEU A 507 -18.70 4.04 17.22
C LEU A 507 -18.29 4.01 15.75
N PHE A 508 -17.30 3.17 15.42
CA PHE A 508 -16.75 3.03 14.08
C PHE A 508 -16.65 1.55 13.71
N LEU A 509 -17.03 1.22 12.48
CA LEU A 509 -16.71 -0.03 11.82
C LEU A 509 -15.45 0.18 10.99
N VAL A 510 -14.43 -0.64 11.23
CA VAL A 510 -13.21 -0.66 10.42
C VAL A 510 -13.22 -1.93 9.58
N VAL A 511 -13.00 -1.80 8.27
CA VAL A 511 -12.96 -2.93 7.33
C VAL A 511 -11.67 -2.87 6.53
N THR A 512 -10.80 -3.84 6.74
CA THR A 512 -9.52 -3.99 6.05
C THR A 512 -9.64 -5.08 4.99
N ALA A 513 -9.25 -4.75 3.76
CA ALA A 513 -9.18 -5.72 2.68
C ALA A 513 -7.91 -6.55 2.82
N THR A 514 -8.03 -7.88 2.92
CA THR A 514 -6.88 -8.73 3.20
C THR A 514 -6.95 -10.00 2.37
N PRO A 515 -6.22 -10.13 1.26
CA PRO A 515 -6.35 -11.33 0.43
C PRO A 515 -5.88 -12.59 1.17
N ALA A 516 -6.58 -13.71 0.97
CA ALA A 516 -6.23 -15.02 1.53
C ALA A 516 -4.95 -15.60 0.91
N VAL A 517 -4.55 -15.09 -0.25
CA VAL A 517 -3.31 -15.41 -0.95
C VAL A 517 -2.53 -14.12 -1.13
N PHE A 518 -1.25 -14.12 -0.77
CA PHE A 518 -0.42 -12.93 -0.90
C PHE A 518 -0.38 -12.41 -2.34
N LYS A 519 -0.63 -11.11 -2.51
CA LYS A 519 -0.60 -10.41 -3.80
C LYS A 519 0.55 -9.42 -3.76
N THR A 520 1.63 -9.71 -4.47
CA THR A 520 2.85 -8.90 -4.46
C THR A 520 2.57 -7.45 -4.84
N ILE A 521 3.16 -6.53 -4.07
CA ILE A 521 3.17 -5.09 -4.34
C ILE A 521 4.44 -4.76 -5.10
N VAL A 522 4.31 -3.99 -6.16
CA VAL A 522 5.45 -3.41 -6.90
C VAL A 522 5.34 -1.89 -6.85
N ALA A 523 6.47 -1.20 -7.06
CA ALA A 523 6.58 0.24 -6.88
C ALA A 523 5.53 1.03 -7.68
N GLU A 524 5.36 0.73 -8.97
CA GLU A 524 4.32 1.38 -9.78
C GLU A 524 3.32 0.32 -10.26
N GLN A 525 2.06 0.47 -9.85
CA GLN A 525 0.96 -0.40 -10.27
C GLN A 525 -0.16 0.42 -10.90
N GLU A 526 -0.62 -0.05 -12.05
CA GLU A 526 -1.78 0.56 -12.72
C GLU A 526 -3.04 0.27 -11.90
N TYR A 527 -3.78 1.32 -11.57
CA TYR A 527 -4.96 1.28 -10.71
C TYR A 527 -6.00 0.22 -11.12
N GLY A 528 -6.28 0.08 -12.43
CA GLY A 528 -7.24 -0.89 -12.95
C GLY A 528 -6.83 -2.36 -12.76
N THR A 529 -5.57 -2.61 -12.39
CA THR A 529 -5.03 -3.96 -12.10
C THR A 529 -5.06 -4.34 -10.63
N ILE A 530 -5.54 -3.43 -9.77
CA ILE A 530 -5.58 -3.62 -8.33
C ILE A 530 -6.99 -4.06 -7.92
N TRP A 531 -7.08 -5.21 -7.25
CA TRP A 531 -8.34 -5.66 -6.68
C TRP A 531 -8.83 -4.70 -5.59
N ARG A 532 -10.10 -4.31 -5.73
CA ARG A 532 -10.91 -3.69 -4.69
C ARG A 532 -11.76 -4.79 -4.06
N TYR A 533 -12.05 -4.66 -2.77
CA TYR A 533 -12.73 -5.70 -2.00
C TYR A 533 -14.05 -5.14 -1.46
N PRO A 534 -15.13 -5.15 -2.27
CA PRO A 534 -16.42 -4.67 -1.83
C PRO A 534 -16.97 -5.51 -0.67
N TYR A 535 -17.75 -4.87 0.18
CA TYR A 535 -18.45 -5.54 1.27
C TYR A 535 -19.84 -4.97 1.47
N MET A 536 -20.72 -5.77 2.06
CA MET A 536 -22.05 -5.38 2.48
C MET A 536 -22.18 -5.57 3.99
N ILE A 537 -23.06 -4.76 4.59
CA ILE A 537 -23.46 -4.93 5.98
C ILE A 537 -24.97 -4.87 6.14
N GLU A 538 -25.50 -5.62 7.10
CA GLU A 538 -26.83 -5.43 7.66
C GLU A 538 -26.66 -4.99 9.12
N LEU A 539 -27.34 -3.91 9.49
CA LEU A 539 -27.22 -3.31 10.82
C LEU A 539 -28.49 -3.52 11.64
N ALA A 540 -28.33 -3.88 12.92
CA ALA A 540 -29.38 -3.73 13.91
C ALA A 540 -29.00 -2.63 14.91
N ASN A 541 -29.97 -1.79 15.26
CA ASN A 541 -29.84 -0.69 16.23
C ASN A 541 -28.81 0.40 15.87
N ALA A 542 -28.38 0.51 14.62
CA ALA A 542 -27.52 1.59 14.15
C ALA A 542 -27.79 1.93 12.69
N TRP A 543 -27.26 3.08 12.25
CA TRP A 543 -27.18 3.52 10.87
C TRP A 543 -25.72 3.85 10.51
N PRO A 544 -25.24 3.58 9.29
CA PRO A 544 -23.87 3.91 8.90
C PRO A 544 -23.75 5.35 8.40
N GLN A 545 -22.53 5.89 8.37
CA GLN A 545 -22.18 7.15 7.71
C GLN A 545 -22.90 7.29 6.35
N GLY A 546 -23.61 8.40 6.17
CA GLY A 546 -24.52 8.63 5.04
C GLY A 546 -26.00 8.47 5.40
N PHE A 547 -26.33 7.84 6.53
CA PHE A 547 -27.68 7.58 6.98
C PHE A 547 -27.83 7.74 8.50
N GLN A 548 -28.93 8.35 8.92
CA GLN A 548 -29.34 8.47 10.31
C GLN A 548 -30.86 8.45 10.41
N ASN A 549 -31.40 7.79 11.46
CA ASN A 549 -32.82 7.79 11.77
C ASN A 549 -33.73 7.36 10.58
N GLY A 550 -33.28 6.41 9.77
CA GLY A 550 -34.03 5.92 8.61
C GLY A 550 -34.00 6.83 7.39
N GLN A 551 -33.23 7.92 7.44
CA GLN A 551 -33.10 8.89 6.37
C GLN A 551 -31.64 9.01 5.95
N ARG A 552 -31.39 9.58 4.76
CA ARG A 552 -30.04 10.02 4.38
C ARG A 552 -29.62 11.23 5.22
N ASP A 553 -28.32 11.31 5.57
CA ASP A 553 -27.74 12.38 6.39
C ASP A 553 -28.10 13.78 5.88
N PRO A 554 -28.44 14.75 6.75
CA PRO A 554 -28.78 16.11 6.32
C PRO A 554 -27.74 16.71 5.37
N CYS A 555 -28.21 17.53 4.42
CA CYS A 555 -27.30 18.22 3.53
C CYS A 555 -26.43 19.25 4.28
N PRO A 556 -25.16 19.44 3.88
CA PRO A 556 -24.30 20.47 4.47
C PRO A 556 -24.93 21.86 4.45
N PRO A 557 -24.54 22.77 5.36
CA PRO A 557 -25.06 24.14 5.39
C PRO A 557 -25.00 24.84 4.02
N GLY A 558 -26.07 25.56 3.68
CA GLY A 558 -26.19 26.25 2.40
C GLY A 558 -26.55 25.35 1.21
N THR A 559 -26.87 24.07 1.44
CA THR A 559 -27.27 23.12 0.40
C THR A 559 -28.55 22.37 0.79
N ALA A 560 -29.26 21.85 -0.22
CA ALA A 560 -30.48 21.07 -0.04
C ALA A 560 -30.49 19.89 -1.02
N ARG A 561 -31.45 18.97 -0.83
CA ARG A 561 -31.65 17.85 -1.75
C ARG A 561 -32.03 18.35 -3.14
N HIS A 562 -31.21 18.06 -4.14
CA HIS A 562 -31.46 18.46 -5.51
C HIS A 562 -32.56 17.60 -6.14
N ALA A 563 -33.54 18.23 -6.81
CA ALA A 563 -34.68 17.51 -7.39
C ALA A 563 -34.26 16.51 -8.49
N ASN A 564 -33.19 16.83 -9.22
CA ASN A 564 -32.59 15.95 -10.22
C ASN A 564 -31.43 15.15 -9.60
N GLY A 565 -31.73 13.95 -9.11
CA GLY A 565 -30.77 12.96 -8.60
C GLY A 565 -30.75 12.76 -7.07
N GLY A 566 -31.18 13.76 -6.29
CA GLY A 566 -31.36 13.63 -4.84
C GLY A 566 -30.12 13.82 -3.96
N GLY A 567 -28.98 14.25 -4.52
CA GLY A 567 -27.79 14.65 -3.76
C GLY A 567 -27.90 16.04 -3.14
N CYS A 568 -26.82 16.52 -2.53
CA CYS A 568 -26.79 17.85 -1.91
C CYS A 568 -26.23 18.90 -2.85
N ALA A 569 -26.94 20.01 -3.04
CA ALA A 569 -26.45 21.13 -3.84
C ALA A 569 -27.05 22.47 -3.37
N PRO A 570 -26.40 23.62 -3.68
CA PRO A 570 -27.00 24.93 -3.48
C PRO A 570 -28.31 25.07 -4.25
N SER A 571 -29.26 25.85 -3.72
CA SER A 571 -30.55 26.11 -4.39
C SER A 571 -30.41 26.81 -5.75
N THR A 572 -29.26 27.44 -6.00
CA THR A 572 -28.89 28.07 -7.28
C THR A 572 -28.45 27.07 -8.35
N THR A 573 -28.27 25.79 -8.00
CA THR A 573 -27.87 24.75 -8.96
C THR A 573 -29.00 24.52 -9.96
N PRO A 574 -28.75 24.64 -11.28
CA PRO A 574 -29.80 24.50 -12.29
C PRO A 574 -30.42 23.10 -12.32
N ALA A 575 -31.72 23.01 -12.60
CA ALA A 575 -32.44 21.74 -12.73
C ALA A 575 -31.90 20.81 -13.83
N SER A 576 -31.18 21.37 -14.82
CA SER A 576 -30.50 20.62 -15.89
C SER A 576 -29.28 19.82 -15.38
N VAL A 577 -28.73 20.17 -14.22
CA VAL A 577 -27.63 19.45 -13.58
C VAL A 577 -28.18 18.21 -12.86
N TYR A 578 -27.52 17.08 -13.00
CA TYR A 578 -27.80 15.88 -12.20
C TYR A 578 -26.85 15.83 -11.01
N VAL A 579 -27.39 15.70 -9.80
CA VAL A 579 -26.61 15.50 -8.57
C VAL A 579 -27.08 14.20 -7.92
N GLY A 580 -26.30 13.14 -8.08
CA GLY A 580 -26.60 11.78 -7.62
C GLY A 580 -26.81 11.70 -6.10
N PRO A 581 -27.47 10.65 -5.61
CA PRO A 581 -28.02 10.61 -4.25
C PRO A 581 -26.99 10.73 -3.13
N TYR A 582 -25.71 10.46 -3.41
CA TYR A 582 -24.60 10.56 -2.46
C TYR A 582 -23.59 11.66 -2.83
N ALA A 583 -23.79 12.34 -3.96
CA ALA A 583 -22.93 13.42 -4.41
C ALA A 583 -23.24 14.73 -3.68
N THR A 584 -22.21 15.57 -3.54
CA THR A 584 -22.32 16.86 -2.85
C THR A 584 -21.67 17.99 -3.65
N VAL A 585 -22.42 19.05 -3.91
CA VAL A 585 -21.91 20.36 -4.34
C VAL A 585 -21.97 21.28 -3.14
N LEU A 586 -20.84 21.79 -2.67
CA LEU A 586 -20.80 22.66 -1.49
C LEU A 586 -21.20 24.10 -1.84
N ALA A 587 -21.74 24.83 -0.87
CA ALA A 587 -22.13 26.23 -1.04
C ALA A 587 -20.98 27.09 -1.59
N GLY A 588 -21.31 28.03 -2.49
CA GLY A 588 -20.35 28.91 -3.15
C GLY A 588 -19.74 28.37 -4.45
N ASN A 589 -20.01 27.11 -4.81
CA ASN A 589 -19.50 26.50 -6.04
C ASN A 589 -20.51 26.56 -7.20
N SER A 590 -20.01 26.60 -8.43
CA SER A 590 -20.82 26.73 -9.64
C SER A 590 -20.85 25.43 -10.45
N VAL A 591 -22.03 24.86 -10.63
CA VAL A 591 -22.24 23.70 -11.51
C VAL A 591 -23.32 24.04 -12.53
N THR A 592 -23.04 23.92 -13.82
CA THR A 592 -23.89 24.46 -14.90
C THR A 592 -23.99 23.52 -16.11
N GLY A 593 -24.86 23.89 -17.06
CA GLY A 593 -25.13 23.11 -18.27
C GLY A 593 -25.84 21.79 -17.94
N ASN A 594 -25.42 20.71 -18.58
CA ASN A 594 -25.93 19.35 -18.36
C ASN A 594 -24.96 18.48 -17.52
N ALA A 595 -24.23 19.10 -16.59
CA ALA A 595 -23.24 18.40 -15.77
C ALA A 595 -23.89 17.28 -14.93
N ARG A 596 -23.11 16.22 -14.67
CA ARG A 596 -23.51 15.10 -13.80
C ARG A 596 -22.50 14.91 -12.68
N ILE A 597 -22.94 15.07 -11.44
CA ILE A 597 -22.15 14.72 -10.25
C ILE A 597 -22.70 13.41 -9.71
N GLU A 598 -21.89 12.37 -9.68
CA GLU A 598 -22.30 10.97 -9.45
C GLU A 598 -21.53 10.36 -8.28
N ASP A 599 -21.95 9.15 -7.87
CA ASP A 599 -21.34 8.39 -6.77
C ASP A 599 -21.16 9.25 -5.51
N GLN A 600 -19.97 9.25 -4.91
CA GLN A 600 -19.64 10.01 -3.70
C GLN A 600 -18.90 11.33 -4.02
N ALA A 601 -18.92 11.80 -5.27
CA ALA A 601 -18.12 12.96 -5.65
C ALA A 601 -18.52 14.25 -4.91
N ILE A 602 -17.52 15.06 -4.57
CA ILE A 602 -17.67 16.33 -3.86
C ILE A 602 -17.05 17.48 -4.65
N ILE A 603 -17.86 18.50 -4.95
CA ILE A 603 -17.37 19.78 -5.47
C ILE A 603 -17.10 20.69 -4.28
N ALA A 604 -15.82 20.84 -3.93
CA ALA A 604 -15.36 21.55 -2.74
C ALA A 604 -14.95 23.00 -3.04
N ASN A 605 -14.21 23.23 -4.12
CA ASN A 605 -13.82 24.57 -4.57
C ASN A 605 -13.60 24.61 -6.10
N GLY A 606 -14.57 25.11 -6.87
CA GLY A 606 -14.39 25.21 -8.32
C GLY A 606 -15.66 25.30 -9.14
N THR A 607 -15.51 25.10 -10.45
CA THR A 607 -16.61 25.17 -11.42
C THR A 607 -16.69 23.90 -12.27
N VAL A 608 -17.89 23.37 -12.46
CA VAL A 608 -18.15 22.23 -13.36
C VAL A 608 -19.20 22.63 -14.41
N SER A 609 -18.90 22.46 -15.70
CA SER A 609 -19.83 22.79 -16.79
C SER A 609 -19.90 21.69 -17.85
N GLY A 610 -21.07 21.03 -17.97
CA GLY A 610 -21.37 20.06 -19.04
C GLY A 610 -20.65 18.69 -18.98
N GLY A 611 -19.79 18.42 -17.99
CA GLY A 611 -19.06 17.15 -17.83
C GLY A 611 -19.60 16.22 -16.73
N THR A 612 -18.98 15.05 -16.53
CA THR A 612 -19.31 14.11 -15.43
C THR A 612 -18.18 14.03 -14.40
N VAL A 613 -18.52 14.10 -13.11
CA VAL A 613 -17.60 13.86 -11.98
C VAL A 613 -18.23 12.78 -11.09
N GLY A 614 -17.49 11.71 -10.80
CA GLY A 614 -18.00 10.57 -10.02
C GLY A 614 -16.92 9.93 -9.14
N GLY A 615 -17.11 8.66 -8.76
CA GLY A 615 -16.23 7.94 -7.83
C GLY A 615 -16.12 8.61 -6.46
N LEU A 616 -14.88 8.80 -6.00
CA LEU A 616 -14.56 9.53 -4.77
C LEU A 616 -13.93 10.90 -5.06
N SER A 617 -14.23 11.49 -6.22
CA SER A 617 -13.55 12.71 -6.64
C SER A 617 -13.86 13.87 -5.70
N VAL A 618 -12.82 14.52 -5.18
CA VAL A 618 -12.93 15.84 -4.53
C VAL A 618 -12.35 16.88 -5.48
N ILE A 619 -13.17 17.85 -5.88
CA ILE A 619 -12.78 18.92 -6.81
C ILE A 619 -12.46 20.18 -6.03
N GLY A 620 -11.18 20.58 -6.07
CA GLY A 620 -10.65 21.79 -5.47
C GLY A 620 -10.36 21.70 -3.98
N GLU A 621 -9.52 22.62 -3.52
CA GLU A 621 -9.08 22.66 -2.13
C GLU A 621 -9.76 23.78 -1.33
N ARG A 622 -10.11 23.46 -0.08
CA ARG A 622 -10.58 24.40 0.94
C ARG A 622 -9.61 24.38 2.12
N GLY A 623 -9.22 25.55 2.61
CA GLY A 623 -8.56 25.69 3.92
C GLY A 623 -7.03 25.92 3.94
N ASN A 624 -6.30 25.76 2.83
CA ASN A 624 -4.88 26.13 2.74
C ASN A 624 -4.64 27.39 1.88
N ASN A 625 -3.53 28.08 2.12
CA ASN A 625 -3.11 29.38 1.57
C ASN A 625 -3.36 29.59 0.04
N GLY A 626 -4.56 30.04 -0.34
CA GLY A 626 -4.87 30.71 -1.62
C GLY A 626 -5.54 29.84 -2.70
N ASP A 627 -6.76 30.24 -3.10
CA ASP A 627 -7.54 29.91 -4.32
C ASP A 627 -7.03 28.77 -5.24
N ASN A 628 -7.02 27.55 -4.71
CA ASN A 628 -6.80 26.30 -5.47
C ASN A 628 -8.12 25.79 -6.09
N ALA A 629 -8.81 26.67 -6.82
CA ALA A 629 -10.02 26.33 -7.54
C ALA A 629 -9.69 25.44 -8.76
N PHE A 630 -10.53 24.44 -9.00
CA PHE A 630 -10.39 23.54 -10.16
C PHE A 630 -11.60 23.65 -11.08
N ILE A 631 -11.37 23.79 -12.39
CA ILE A 631 -12.44 23.91 -13.39
C ILE A 631 -12.55 22.65 -14.23
N VAL A 632 -13.76 22.11 -14.35
CA VAL A 632 -14.11 20.97 -15.24
C VAL A 632 -15.08 21.47 -16.32
N GLY A 633 -14.77 21.24 -17.60
CA GLY A 633 -15.61 21.66 -18.74
C GLY A 633 -15.77 20.60 -19.83
N GLY A 634 -16.88 20.64 -20.58
CA GLY A 634 -17.05 19.86 -21.83
C GLY A 634 -17.00 18.34 -21.62
N SER A 635 -16.60 17.56 -22.63
CA SER A 635 -16.69 16.08 -22.62
C SER A 635 -15.74 15.35 -21.64
N ALA A 636 -15.77 15.71 -20.34
CA ALA A 636 -14.98 15.16 -19.24
C ALA A 636 -15.67 13.99 -18.50
N GLN A 637 -14.94 12.97 -18.02
CA GLN A 637 -15.35 12.05 -16.93
C GLN A 637 -14.22 11.86 -15.91
N VAL A 638 -14.33 12.43 -14.71
CA VAL A 638 -13.32 12.28 -13.65
C VAL A 638 -13.88 11.42 -12.50
N ARG A 639 -13.21 10.33 -12.11
CA ARG A 639 -13.54 9.46 -10.96
C ARG A 639 -12.27 9.06 -10.20
N THR A 640 -11.63 10.01 -9.52
CA THR A 640 -10.41 9.78 -8.72
C THR A 640 -10.73 9.14 -7.37
N THR A 641 -9.75 8.47 -6.77
CA THR A 641 -9.81 7.76 -5.48
C THR A 641 -8.72 8.19 -4.50
N PHE A 642 -7.96 9.24 -4.85
CA PHE A 642 -6.93 9.83 -4.00
C PHE A 642 -7.23 11.29 -3.68
N TYR A 643 -6.23 12.16 -3.62
CA TYR A 643 -6.31 13.51 -3.10
C TYR A 643 -7.18 14.46 -3.97
N PRO A 644 -7.54 15.64 -3.43
CA PRO A 644 -8.36 16.59 -4.16
C PRO A 644 -7.66 17.16 -5.39
N LEU A 645 -8.34 17.13 -6.53
CA LEU A 645 -7.83 17.79 -7.73
C LEU A 645 -7.69 19.30 -7.50
N GLY A 646 -6.49 19.83 -7.73
CA GLY A 646 -6.12 21.21 -7.44
C GLY A 646 -5.34 21.39 -6.13
N PHE A 647 -5.04 20.32 -5.38
CA PHE A 647 -4.28 20.40 -4.13
C PHE A 647 -2.84 20.89 -4.32
N PHE A 648 -2.13 20.44 -5.37
CA PHE A 648 -0.71 20.79 -5.56
C PHE A 648 -0.49 22.01 -6.47
N GLU A 649 -1.44 22.37 -7.33
CA GLU A 649 -1.29 23.42 -8.33
C GLU A 649 -2.49 24.38 -8.38
N ARG A 650 -2.20 25.68 -8.51
CA ARG A 650 -3.20 26.75 -8.65
C ARG A 650 -3.79 26.82 -10.06
N ALA A 651 -5.01 27.35 -10.16
CA ALA A 651 -5.68 27.79 -11.40
C ALA A 651 -5.75 26.73 -12.51
N GLN A 652 -6.06 25.48 -12.15
CA GLN A 652 -6.11 24.35 -13.07
C GLN A 652 -7.46 24.25 -13.81
N VAL A 653 -7.39 23.89 -15.10
CA VAL A 653 -8.57 23.70 -15.96
C VAL A 653 -8.47 22.37 -16.71
N ALA A 654 -9.55 21.60 -16.66
CA ALA A 654 -9.78 20.39 -17.42
C ALA A 654 -10.91 20.63 -18.44
N SER A 655 -10.66 20.47 -19.75
CA SER A 655 -11.73 20.59 -20.77
C SER A 655 -11.51 19.77 -22.04
N GLY A 656 -12.56 19.53 -22.83
CA GLY A 656 -12.53 18.69 -24.03
C GLY A 656 -12.77 17.21 -23.72
N THR A 657 -12.36 16.26 -24.58
CA THR A 657 -12.63 14.81 -24.37
C THR A 657 -11.69 14.16 -23.33
N LEU A 658 -11.80 14.56 -22.06
CA LEU A 658 -10.94 14.13 -20.94
C LEU A 658 -11.59 13.02 -20.10
N ASN A 659 -10.91 11.91 -19.82
CA ASN A 659 -11.42 10.93 -18.85
C ASN A 659 -10.29 10.57 -17.86
N LEU A 660 -10.51 10.69 -16.55
CA LEU A 660 -9.53 10.34 -15.51
C LEU A 660 -10.21 9.42 -14.48
N TYR A 661 -9.65 8.24 -14.20
CA TYR A 661 -10.20 7.27 -13.25
C TYR A 661 -9.06 6.79 -12.35
N GLY A 662 -9.20 6.74 -11.02
CA GLY A 662 -8.12 6.95 -10.01
C GLY A 662 -6.77 6.20 -10.07
N ASP A 663 -5.83 6.38 -9.15
CA ASP A 663 -5.55 7.46 -8.20
C ASP A 663 -4.68 8.54 -8.88
N VAL A 664 -5.25 9.71 -9.18
CA VAL A 664 -4.61 10.73 -10.03
C VAL A 664 -4.52 12.08 -9.30
N GLU A 665 -3.33 12.69 -9.30
CA GLU A 665 -3.05 14.02 -8.75
C GLU A 665 -2.30 14.88 -9.80
N TYR A 666 -2.98 15.84 -10.44
CA TYR A 666 -2.69 16.24 -11.84
C TYR A 666 -2.09 17.65 -12.02
N ARG A 667 -0.89 17.76 -12.60
CA ARG A 667 -0.02 18.97 -12.51
C ARG A 667 0.21 19.73 -13.84
N GLY A 668 -0.84 20.25 -14.48
CA GLY A 668 -0.76 20.91 -15.80
C GLY A 668 -0.84 22.44 -15.81
N THR A 669 -0.79 23.05 -16.99
CA THR A 669 -1.72 24.11 -17.44
C THR A 669 -1.99 23.82 -18.92
N GLY A 670 -3.27 23.78 -19.34
CA GLY A 670 -3.68 23.48 -20.72
C GLY A 670 -3.82 22.00 -21.09
N LEU A 671 -3.98 21.11 -20.10
CA LEU A 671 -3.81 19.68 -20.31
C LEU A 671 -5.01 19.03 -21.04
N ASN A 672 -4.82 18.78 -22.34
CA ASN A 672 -5.63 17.98 -23.26
C ASN A 672 -4.68 17.13 -24.11
N LEU A 673 -4.62 15.80 -23.89
CA LEU A 673 -3.73 14.90 -24.65
C LEU A 673 -4.47 14.22 -25.81
N SER A 674 -5.31 15.04 -26.45
CA SER A 674 -6.20 14.91 -27.61
C SER A 674 -7.18 13.73 -27.70
N SER A 675 -7.20 12.82 -26.73
CA SER A 675 -8.44 12.31 -26.07
C SER A 675 -8.19 11.14 -25.12
N GLY A 676 -9.00 11.01 -24.06
CA GLY A 676 -9.33 9.73 -23.41
C GLY A 676 -8.42 9.15 -22.29
N ASN A 677 -9.09 8.30 -21.49
CA ASN A 677 -8.84 7.66 -20.18
C ASN A 677 -7.42 7.66 -19.58
N ARG A 678 -7.29 8.01 -18.29
CA ARG A 678 -6.02 7.86 -17.52
C ARG A 678 -6.22 7.54 -16.05
N SER A 679 -5.37 6.65 -15.54
CA SER A 679 -5.35 6.14 -14.18
C SER A 679 -3.92 6.11 -13.63
N GLY A 680 -3.75 6.25 -12.32
CA GLY A 680 -2.42 6.46 -11.71
C GLY A 680 -1.93 7.91 -11.76
N PHE A 681 -0.62 8.15 -11.67
CA PHE A 681 -0.09 9.52 -11.60
C PHE A 681 -0.24 10.16 -12.97
N VAL A 682 -0.78 11.37 -13.05
CA VAL A 682 -0.93 12.05 -14.34
C VAL A 682 -0.18 13.38 -14.32
N ASP A 683 0.68 13.57 -15.31
CA ASP A 683 1.42 14.80 -15.58
C ASP A 683 1.56 15.02 -17.10
N ALA A 684 2.35 16.04 -17.50
CA ALA A 684 2.59 16.37 -18.91
C ALA A 684 3.31 15.26 -19.71
N THR A 685 3.90 14.27 -19.04
CA THR A 685 4.65 13.15 -19.65
C THR A 685 3.85 11.85 -19.71
N SER A 686 2.68 11.80 -19.09
CA SER A 686 1.85 10.60 -19.09
C SER A 686 1.41 10.21 -20.50
N THR A 687 1.34 8.91 -20.78
CA THR A 687 0.74 8.36 -22.01
C THR A 687 -0.71 7.91 -21.76
N VAL A 688 -1.48 7.64 -22.82
CA VAL A 688 -2.89 7.19 -22.69
C VAL A 688 -2.91 5.85 -21.93
N GLY A 689 -3.60 5.82 -20.79
CA GLY A 689 -3.70 4.64 -19.93
C GLY A 689 -4.87 3.72 -20.31
N SER A 690 -4.86 2.48 -19.83
CA SER A 690 -5.92 1.51 -20.12
C SER A 690 -7.20 1.86 -19.36
N ALA A 691 -8.35 1.69 -20.03
CA ALA A 691 -9.68 1.80 -19.42
C ALA A 691 -10.07 0.55 -18.62
N ASN A 692 -9.28 -0.52 -18.74
CA ASN A 692 -9.68 -1.83 -18.25
C ASN A 692 -9.51 -1.89 -16.74
N ASP A 693 -10.61 -2.19 -16.07
CA ASP A 693 -10.68 -2.40 -14.64
C ASP A 693 -11.04 -3.86 -14.38
N ILE A 694 -10.20 -4.57 -13.63
CA ILE A 694 -10.44 -5.98 -13.30
C ILE A 694 -11.63 -6.16 -12.32
N ASN A 695 -12.06 -5.07 -11.68
CA ASN A 695 -13.11 -5.10 -10.68
C ASN A 695 -14.49 -5.02 -11.33
N THR A 696 -15.40 -5.91 -10.91
CA THR A 696 -16.79 -5.84 -11.37
C THR A 696 -17.51 -4.62 -10.79
N LYS A 697 -18.29 -3.97 -11.65
CA LYS A 697 -19.21 -2.88 -11.26
C LYS A 697 -20.62 -3.38 -10.94
N ALA A 698 -20.86 -4.69 -11.05
CA ALA A 698 -22.15 -5.26 -10.67
C ALA A 698 -22.40 -5.03 -9.19
N ARG A 699 -23.59 -4.52 -8.84
CA ARG A 699 -23.98 -4.41 -7.43
C ARG A 699 -24.04 -5.81 -6.83
N PRO A 700 -23.37 -6.04 -5.68
CA PRO A 700 -23.43 -7.33 -5.02
C PRO A 700 -24.85 -7.60 -4.52
N VAL A 701 -25.20 -8.89 -4.45
CA VAL A 701 -26.51 -9.33 -3.96
C VAL A 701 -26.36 -9.82 -2.52
N TRP A 702 -27.27 -9.41 -1.65
CA TRP A 702 -27.28 -9.90 -0.27
C TRP A 702 -27.47 -11.41 -0.24
N ARG A 703 -26.58 -12.10 0.46
CA ARG A 703 -26.65 -13.54 0.70
C ARG A 703 -27.09 -13.79 2.15
N PRO A 704 -28.17 -14.57 2.37
CA PRO A 704 -28.77 -14.79 3.69
C PRO A 704 -27.75 -15.13 4.78
#